data_AF-A0A939QKV3-F1
#
_entry.id   AF-A0A939QKV3-F1
#
_cell.length_a   1.000
_cell.length_b   1.000
_cell.length_c   1.000
_cell.angle_alpha   90.00
_cell.angle_beta   90.00
_cell.angle_gamma   90.00
#
_symmetry.space_group_name_H-M   'P 1'
#
loop_
_entity.id
_entity.type
_entity.pdbx_description
1 polymer ?
#
loop_
_entity_poly.entity_id
_entity_poly.type
_entity_poly.pdbx_seq_one_letter_code
_entity_poly.pdbx_strand_id
1 'polypeptide(L)'
;MPLLSRIRGARWTAALLSAVISAGAVALAAPPATAAPAAPATATATATATPSVQATTPQVQPELPTGGTVLVAEDFSAGELPAGWTPKSGTWTVRDGRLYGQGAAYSGDPTRLVFGTSVPEYRFDATVRFETVADAGRWAGLILDHSASGAAPWQHALLRANSKPVGWGKRTTGNDGWDGSDVLGSAPPATAPIAVGTDIRVTQVVRGSHGEWWYQAGAMTAPVRLAETESLSRFGGSLGFLLDGATVSFDDVTVTDLNPAASACRPYAAGVDQAAADGAIGDVVFAEDFSQTAGFDCWTKDAGWAVEGGELTGSSANGSTAIRFGAHLANYRLDAKVRSDGAVSLGADAAALGGAWTGGALPAAALPAGRTVDVRMDVQGRTVSYFADGVPVGTETLSARSATGVVGIAVADGSVAVDDIRITKLAFPPARCIPADRVPLPGDTGLVIAHRGNDGNDGIADNLIPGYARTFAKGAEYWESDIHLTTDNVPVVRHDGIGSVTLAQFRERFPGLPTLEEVLQFQKDSRSNHVLEYKGFWTQEGATIVRDLLVEYGVQDDVITQSFDLATLDNVHAVDPSMPLMWLTSTVGQGGDPVAVSAAHSLLGINPSGTPTAAEVAAMHAAGRKIFVWTRGPADFASLTALGVDGIITNDAGALVSWYASYNAELGLQTCRDVTVEVEGAGTAVPDVATQAAGGKVTVTATPAPGHHLASLAGASPAELAIDASGTFTMPTQPTWVTAAFAANTWTIAYDANGGSGDIAATAHTFGDSSALAPGTFVRAGYEFAGWATAPDAAEAEFADAAAAADVTTVDGAHVVLYAVWTATPLTTDVPRVVGTVKPGAKLTVDAGTWTEGAELAFQWLADGEPIVGATGPGFHLTGNRKGEDITVRVTGTLGERTTVVDSDPIRID
;
A
#
# COMPACT_ATOMS: atom_id res chain seq x y z
N MET A 1 -44.48 50.51 -20.82
CA MET A 1 -44.55 51.82 -21.51
C MET A 1 -45.15 52.82 -20.53
N PRO A 2 -44.78 54.13 -20.50
CA PRO A 2 -43.89 54.95 -21.37
C PRO A 2 -42.38 54.80 -20.96
N LEU A 3 -41.28 55.39 -21.49
CA LEU A 3 -40.86 56.48 -22.43
C LEU A 3 -40.13 57.69 -21.78
N LEU A 4 -38.83 57.88 -22.15
CA LEU A 4 -38.07 59.16 -22.29
C LEU A 4 -37.74 60.01 -21.02
N SER A 5 -36.61 60.73 -20.84
CA SER A 5 -35.49 61.12 -21.74
C SER A 5 -34.21 61.71 -21.04
N ARG A 6 -33.07 61.75 -21.76
CA ARG A 6 -32.02 62.83 -21.89
C ARG A 6 -31.15 63.37 -20.68
N ILE A 7 -29.83 63.48 -20.97
CA ILE A 7 -28.82 64.55 -20.63
C ILE A 7 -27.69 64.31 -19.56
N ARG A 8 -26.45 64.63 -20.02
CA ARG A 8 -25.09 64.94 -19.46
C ARG A 8 -24.81 65.13 -17.93
N GLY A 9 -23.59 64.73 -17.52
CA GLY A 9 -22.76 65.28 -16.40
C GLY A 9 -21.58 64.33 -16.05
N ALA A 10 -20.27 64.67 -16.11
CA ALA A 10 -19.41 65.57 -15.30
C ALA A 10 -19.05 64.99 -13.90
N ARG A 11 -17.81 64.55 -13.60
CA ARG A 11 -16.47 65.21 -13.41
C ARG A 11 -16.17 65.72 -11.97
N TRP A 12 -15.22 65.06 -11.29
CA TRP A 12 -14.37 65.46 -10.12
C TRP A 12 -13.11 64.54 -10.14
N THR A 13 -11.86 64.75 -9.67
CA THR A 13 -11.05 65.81 -9.00
C THR A 13 -11.38 66.21 -7.56
N ALA A 14 -10.46 66.27 -6.57
CA ALA A 14 -9.02 65.92 -6.42
C ALA A 14 -8.67 65.95 -4.88
N ALA A 15 -7.46 66.06 -4.28
CA ALA A 15 -6.07 66.33 -4.70
C ALA A 15 -5.03 66.04 -3.55
N LEU A 16 -3.75 65.75 -3.90
CA LEU A 16 -2.51 65.99 -3.10
C LEU A 16 -2.31 65.16 -1.78
N LEU A 17 -1.11 65.02 -1.19
CA LEU A 17 0.22 65.67 -1.34
C LEU A 17 1.39 64.64 -1.16
N SER A 18 2.67 65.07 -1.16
CA SER A 18 3.85 64.18 -1.14
C SER A 18 5.04 64.70 -0.29
N ALA A 19 5.94 63.78 0.05
CA ALA A 19 7.43 63.88 -0.01
C ALA A 19 8.32 64.28 1.21
N VAL A 20 9.17 63.30 1.61
CA VAL A 20 10.67 63.34 1.70
C VAL A 20 11.37 64.05 2.90
N ILE A 21 12.67 63.72 3.08
CA ILE A 21 13.72 64.20 4.04
C ILE A 21 13.76 63.39 5.37
N SER A 22 14.74 62.54 5.73
CA SER A 22 16.22 62.40 5.52
C SER A 22 17.07 63.32 6.43
N ALA A 23 18.29 63.02 6.92
CA ALA A 23 19.14 61.82 6.96
C ALA A 23 20.17 61.98 8.12
N GLY A 24 21.00 60.97 8.44
CA GLY A 24 22.11 61.13 9.38
C GLY A 24 23.00 59.90 9.50
N ALA A 25 24.28 60.02 9.11
CA ALA A 25 25.26 58.92 9.09
C ALA A 25 26.63 59.39 9.62
N VAL A 26 27.54 58.45 9.92
CA VAL A 26 29.00 58.55 9.79
C VAL A 26 29.60 57.13 9.84
N ALA A 27 30.76 56.92 9.21
CA ALA A 27 31.48 55.63 9.14
C ALA A 27 33.01 55.85 9.32
N LEU A 28 33.81 54.78 9.47
CA LEU A 28 35.19 54.56 8.96
C LEU A 28 35.87 53.33 9.64
N ALA A 29 37.04 52.88 9.15
CA ALA A 29 37.60 51.53 9.48
C ALA A 29 39.15 51.39 9.46
N ALA A 30 39.67 50.43 10.26
CA ALA A 30 40.95 49.67 10.16
C ALA A 30 42.31 50.44 10.24
N PRO A 31 43.53 49.79 10.33
CA PRO A 31 43.96 48.40 10.66
C PRO A 31 44.91 48.41 11.93
N PRO A 32 46.17 47.87 12.06
CA PRO A 32 46.89 46.66 11.54
C PRO A 32 47.81 45.82 12.54
N ALA A 33 48.11 44.56 12.17
CA ALA A 33 49.43 43.85 12.18
C ALA A 33 50.25 43.34 13.44
N THR A 34 50.74 42.07 13.31
CA THR A 34 52.08 41.47 13.73
C THR A 34 52.46 41.25 15.23
N ALA A 35 53.31 40.28 15.65
CA ALA A 35 53.93 39.04 15.09
C ALA A 35 54.50 38.11 16.21
N ALA A 36 55.04 36.91 15.88
CA ALA A 36 55.45 35.83 16.81
C ALA A 36 56.98 35.71 17.11
N PRO A 37 57.42 34.86 18.08
CA PRO A 37 58.16 33.62 17.74
C PRO A 37 57.80 32.38 18.63
N ALA A 38 58.56 31.27 18.57
CA ALA A 38 58.08 29.93 18.96
C ALA A 38 59.10 28.96 19.66
N ALA A 39 58.54 27.85 20.21
CA ALA A 39 59.19 26.56 20.58
C ALA A 39 60.13 26.52 21.81
N PRO A 40 60.39 25.35 22.45
CA PRO A 40 60.01 23.96 22.11
C PRO A 40 59.04 23.27 23.10
N ALA A 41 58.83 21.96 22.94
CA ALA A 41 57.67 21.21 23.48
C ALA A 41 57.99 20.11 24.52
N THR A 42 56.98 19.77 25.33
CA THR A 42 56.84 18.47 26.05
C THR A 42 55.37 18.10 26.22
N ALA A 43 55.07 16.79 26.15
CA ALA A 43 53.81 16.12 26.53
C ALA A 43 52.51 16.53 25.79
N THR A 44 51.96 15.58 25.02
CA THR A 44 50.64 15.69 24.37
C THR A 44 49.50 15.30 25.31
N ALA A 45 48.58 16.23 25.55
CA ALA A 45 47.22 15.95 26.02
C ALA A 45 46.25 16.88 25.27
N THR A 46 45.18 16.35 24.69
CA THR A 46 44.22 17.10 23.87
C THR A 46 43.34 18.00 24.73
N ALA A 47 43.60 19.30 24.72
CA ALA A 47 42.81 20.30 25.43
C ALA A 47 41.52 20.67 24.68
N THR A 48 40.44 20.86 25.44
CA THR A 48 39.15 21.35 24.95
C THR A 48 39.20 22.84 24.61
N ALA A 49 38.51 23.25 23.54
CA ALA A 49 38.36 24.66 23.19
C ALA A 49 37.42 25.36 24.19
N THR A 50 37.83 26.52 24.70
CA THR A 50 37.02 27.36 25.58
C THR A 50 36.07 28.23 24.75
N PRO A 51 34.75 28.27 25.03
CA PRO A 51 33.81 29.07 24.25
C PRO A 51 34.00 30.57 24.47
N SER A 52 33.89 31.35 23.39
CA SER A 52 33.91 32.81 23.42
C SER A 52 32.59 33.37 23.95
N VAL A 53 32.65 34.31 24.91
CA VAL A 53 31.47 35.04 25.37
C VAL A 53 31.08 36.10 24.33
N GLN A 54 29.98 35.85 23.59
CA GLN A 54 29.27 36.92 22.89
C GLN A 54 28.37 37.66 23.87
N ALA A 55 28.38 39.00 23.82
CA ALA A 55 27.41 39.82 24.53
C ALA A 55 26.05 39.74 23.81
N THR A 56 24.99 39.37 24.53
CA THR A 56 23.63 39.29 23.97
C THR A 56 22.97 40.67 23.91
N THR A 57 22.43 41.00 22.74
CA THR A 57 21.47 42.11 22.59
C THR A 57 20.22 41.82 23.44
N PRO A 58 19.65 42.80 24.17
CA PRO A 58 18.38 42.59 24.85
C PRO A 58 17.28 42.29 23.82
N GLN A 59 16.67 41.09 23.88
CA GLN A 59 15.46 40.83 23.12
C GLN A 59 14.31 41.63 23.72
N VAL A 60 13.66 42.44 22.88
CA VAL A 60 12.37 43.05 23.22
C VAL A 60 11.34 41.91 23.22
N GLN A 61 10.71 41.64 24.36
CA GLN A 61 9.61 40.68 24.41
C GLN A 61 8.39 41.27 23.67
N PRO A 62 7.57 40.44 23.01
CA PRO A 62 6.28 40.88 22.48
C PRO A 62 5.34 41.36 23.61
N GLU A 63 4.27 42.05 23.25
CA GLU A 63 3.18 42.41 24.16
C GLU A 63 2.06 41.35 24.09
N LEU A 64 1.38 41.08 25.20
CA LEU A 64 0.21 40.19 25.21
C LEU A 64 -0.94 40.79 24.37
N PRO A 65 -1.66 40.00 23.55
CA PRO A 65 -2.76 40.51 22.74
C PRO A 65 -3.94 40.99 23.59
N THR A 66 -4.33 42.24 23.38
CA THR A 66 -5.49 42.91 24.01
C THR A 66 -6.62 43.09 23.01
N GLY A 67 -7.84 42.70 23.39
CA GLY A 67 -9.01 42.65 22.52
C GLY A 67 -9.62 41.24 22.42
N GLY A 68 -10.64 41.09 21.57
CA GLY A 68 -11.36 39.84 21.34
C GLY A 68 -12.72 39.72 22.05
N THR A 69 -13.43 38.62 21.82
CA THR A 69 -14.74 38.30 22.42
C THR A 69 -14.56 37.28 23.55
N VAL A 70 -15.10 37.56 24.73
CA VAL A 70 -15.03 36.61 25.87
C VAL A 70 -16.01 35.46 25.63
N LEU A 71 -15.49 34.23 25.55
CA LEU A 71 -16.25 32.98 25.40
C LEU A 71 -16.53 32.31 26.75
N VAL A 72 -15.58 32.43 27.69
CA VAL A 72 -15.68 31.93 29.07
C VAL A 72 -15.15 33.01 29.99
N ALA A 73 -15.87 33.31 31.06
CA ALA A 73 -15.38 34.07 32.21
C ALA A 73 -15.99 33.44 33.46
N GLU A 74 -15.14 33.05 34.41
CA GLU A 74 -15.54 32.30 35.60
C GLU A 74 -14.66 32.68 36.80
N ASP A 75 -15.29 33.10 37.89
CA ASP A 75 -14.65 33.47 39.17
C ASP A 75 -15.02 32.50 40.31
N PHE A 76 -15.79 31.45 40.02
CA PHE A 76 -16.28 30.43 40.95
C PHE A 76 -16.98 30.98 42.21
N SER A 77 -17.39 32.25 42.20
CA SER A 77 -18.02 32.96 43.32
C SER A 77 -19.39 32.37 43.69
N ALA A 78 -20.03 31.67 42.75
CA ALA A 78 -21.27 30.92 42.95
C ALA A 78 -21.15 29.75 43.95
N GLY A 79 -19.93 29.25 44.21
CA GLY A 79 -19.69 28.17 45.18
C GLY A 79 -19.98 26.75 44.68
N GLU A 80 -20.44 26.59 43.43
CA GLU A 80 -20.71 25.30 42.78
C GLU A 80 -20.00 25.20 41.42
N LEU A 81 -19.92 23.99 40.85
CA LEU A 81 -19.25 23.77 39.56
C LEU A 81 -20.13 24.27 38.40
N PRO A 82 -19.64 25.14 37.50
CA PRO A 82 -20.50 25.78 36.50
C PRO A 82 -20.99 24.83 35.40
N ALA A 83 -22.12 25.18 34.77
CA ALA A 83 -22.67 24.37 33.68
C ALA A 83 -21.69 24.23 32.51
N GLY A 84 -21.53 23.00 32.00
CA GLY A 84 -20.59 22.66 30.93
C GLY A 84 -19.17 22.32 31.40
N TRP A 85 -18.83 22.56 32.67
CA TRP A 85 -17.55 22.15 33.26
C TRP A 85 -17.63 20.68 33.70
N THR A 86 -16.90 19.81 33.01
CA THR A 86 -17.06 18.35 33.10
C THR A 86 -15.79 17.69 33.65
N PRO A 87 -15.80 17.18 34.90
CA PRO A 87 -14.75 16.29 35.38
C PRO A 87 -14.66 15.05 34.49
N LYS A 88 -13.45 14.74 34.01
CA LYS A 88 -13.17 13.52 33.22
C LYS A 88 -12.38 12.48 34.04
N SER A 89 -11.58 12.92 35.01
CA SER A 89 -10.91 12.05 35.98
C SER A 89 -10.50 12.84 37.24
N GLY A 90 -10.34 12.16 38.37
CA GLY A 90 -9.98 12.75 39.66
C GLY A 90 -11.11 13.54 40.34
N THR A 91 -10.80 14.19 41.47
CA THR A 91 -11.79 14.93 42.27
C THR A 91 -11.68 16.43 42.02
N TRP A 92 -12.83 17.06 41.72
CA TRP A 92 -12.94 18.49 41.44
C TRP A 92 -14.09 19.08 42.27
N THR A 93 -13.83 20.18 42.97
CA THR A 93 -14.79 20.84 43.87
C THR A 93 -14.58 22.35 43.88
N VAL A 94 -15.65 23.12 43.79
CA VAL A 94 -15.60 24.55 44.09
C VAL A 94 -15.77 24.76 45.60
N ARG A 95 -14.94 25.63 46.18
CA ARG A 95 -15.04 26.10 47.58
C ARG A 95 -14.25 27.40 47.72
N ASP A 96 -14.61 28.22 48.71
CA ASP A 96 -13.88 29.45 49.05
C ASP A 96 -13.62 30.39 47.84
N GLY A 97 -14.54 30.39 46.86
CA GLY A 97 -14.45 31.15 45.61
C GLY A 97 -13.49 30.59 44.56
N ARG A 98 -13.06 29.33 44.63
CA ARG A 98 -12.06 28.74 43.70
C ARG A 98 -12.39 27.29 43.33
N LEU A 99 -12.01 26.89 42.12
CA LEU A 99 -12.08 25.49 41.67
C LEU A 99 -10.83 24.73 42.14
N TYR A 100 -10.99 23.80 43.08
CA TYR A 100 -9.93 22.89 43.51
C TYR A 100 -10.00 21.57 42.73
N GLY A 101 -8.89 21.19 42.11
CA GLY A 101 -8.64 19.85 41.60
C GLY A 101 -7.63 19.10 42.47
N GLN A 102 -7.87 17.81 42.70
CA GLN A 102 -6.98 16.93 43.45
C GLN A 102 -6.51 15.76 42.58
N GLY A 103 -5.24 15.80 42.17
CA GLY A 103 -4.59 14.73 41.43
C GLY A 103 -4.25 13.53 42.32
N ALA A 104 -4.50 12.33 41.81
CA ALA A 104 -4.01 11.09 42.41
C ALA A 104 -2.47 11.01 42.37
N ALA A 105 -1.89 10.20 43.28
CA ALA A 105 -0.45 9.97 43.32
C ALA A 105 -0.02 8.98 42.22
N TYR A 106 0.39 9.51 41.06
CA TYR A 106 1.03 8.81 39.95
C TYR A 106 0.25 7.59 39.40
N SER A 107 -0.84 7.88 38.70
CA SER A 107 -1.76 6.91 38.09
C SER A 107 -1.47 6.56 36.62
N GLY A 108 -0.44 7.15 36.00
CA GLY A 108 -0.20 7.05 34.54
C GLY A 108 -1.18 7.88 33.70
N ASP A 109 -2.46 7.88 34.05
CA ASP A 109 -3.46 8.83 33.56
C ASP A 109 -3.60 10.05 34.50
N PRO A 110 -3.35 11.29 34.05
CA PRO A 110 -3.49 12.49 34.88
C PRO A 110 -4.97 12.87 35.12
N THR A 111 -5.22 13.53 36.24
CA THR A 111 -6.53 14.06 36.63
C THR A 111 -6.97 15.20 35.71
N ARG A 112 -8.19 15.14 35.17
CA ARG A 112 -8.72 16.04 34.12
C ARG A 112 -10.09 16.63 34.45
N LEU A 113 -10.26 17.90 34.10
CA LEU A 113 -11.56 18.54 33.89
C LEU A 113 -11.52 19.30 32.56
N VAL A 114 -12.61 19.24 31.79
CA VAL A 114 -12.75 19.96 30.52
C VAL A 114 -13.93 20.92 30.53
N PHE A 115 -13.83 22.01 29.77
CA PHE A 115 -14.90 23.00 29.59
C PHE A 115 -14.78 23.69 28.22
N GLY A 116 -15.89 24.25 27.73
CA GLY A 116 -15.92 25.02 26.49
C GLY A 116 -15.46 24.26 25.23
N THR A 117 -15.09 25.04 24.22
CA THR A 117 -14.59 24.57 22.92
C THR A 117 -13.39 25.41 22.51
N SER A 118 -12.35 24.78 21.94
CA SER A 118 -11.19 25.48 21.40
C SER A 118 -11.57 26.14 20.06
N VAL A 119 -11.28 27.43 19.91
CA VAL A 119 -11.48 28.19 18.66
C VAL A 119 -10.15 28.36 17.91
N PRO A 120 -10.12 28.79 16.63
CA PRO A 120 -8.88 28.86 15.86
C PRO A 120 -7.82 29.78 16.50
N GLU A 121 -8.23 30.94 17.01
CA GLU A 121 -7.36 31.90 17.71
C GLU A 121 -7.96 32.32 19.06
N TYR A 122 -7.26 32.10 20.17
CA TYR A 122 -7.74 32.48 21.50
C TYR A 122 -6.63 32.84 22.49
N ARG A 123 -7.01 33.55 23.55
CA ARG A 123 -6.23 33.76 24.77
C ARG A 123 -6.96 33.06 25.94
N PHE A 124 -6.26 32.22 26.69
CA PHE A 124 -6.79 31.52 27.87
C PHE A 124 -5.98 31.95 29.10
N ASP A 125 -6.59 32.82 29.91
CA ASP A 125 -6.08 33.29 31.20
C ASP A 125 -6.61 32.40 32.34
N ALA A 126 -5.78 32.16 33.36
CA ALA A 126 -6.21 31.66 34.66
C ALA A 126 -5.29 32.14 35.78
N THR A 127 -5.86 32.43 36.95
CA THR A 127 -5.13 32.47 38.22
C THR A 127 -5.02 31.04 38.75
N VAL A 128 -3.81 30.63 39.14
CA VAL A 128 -3.47 29.26 39.55
C VAL A 128 -2.72 29.31 40.89
N ARG A 129 -2.94 28.32 41.76
CA ARG A 129 -2.17 28.14 42.99
C ARG A 129 -1.96 26.65 43.28
N PHE A 130 -0.69 26.24 43.42
CA PHE A 130 -0.38 24.93 44.01
C PHE A 130 -0.66 24.98 45.51
N GLU A 131 -1.61 24.18 45.98
CA GLU A 131 -1.98 24.09 47.40
C GLU A 131 -1.14 23.01 48.10
N THR A 132 -0.91 21.88 47.42
CA THR A 132 0.06 20.85 47.82
C THR A 132 0.67 20.19 46.57
N VAL A 133 1.89 19.66 46.71
CA VAL A 133 2.53 18.77 45.73
C VAL A 133 3.16 17.59 46.45
N ALA A 134 3.08 16.39 45.88
CA ALA A 134 3.68 15.19 46.47
C ALA A 134 5.23 15.22 46.39
N ASP A 135 5.78 15.76 45.30
CA ASP A 135 7.21 15.98 45.08
C ASP A 135 7.44 17.12 44.07
N ALA A 136 8.70 17.53 43.87
CA ALA A 136 9.07 18.68 43.01
C ALA A 136 9.00 18.41 41.48
N GLY A 137 8.69 17.18 41.06
CA GLY A 137 8.40 16.83 39.67
C GLY A 137 6.92 17.00 39.27
N ARG A 138 6.03 17.13 40.27
CA ARG A 138 4.57 17.21 40.08
C ARG A 138 4.12 18.52 39.47
N TRP A 139 3.04 18.40 38.69
CA TRP A 139 2.69 19.41 37.71
C TRP A 139 1.17 19.60 37.55
N ALA A 140 0.83 20.78 37.06
CA ALA A 140 -0.48 21.15 36.55
C ALA A 140 -0.35 21.60 35.10
N GLY A 141 -1.43 21.56 34.32
CA GLY A 141 -1.42 22.02 32.94
C GLY A 141 -2.74 22.64 32.49
N LEU A 142 -2.66 23.56 31.54
CA LEU A 142 -3.80 24.11 30.81
C LEU A 142 -3.91 23.38 29.46
N ILE A 143 -5.07 22.78 29.21
CA ILE A 143 -5.37 22.02 27.98
C ILE A 143 -5.57 23.02 26.83
N LEU A 144 -4.79 22.86 25.77
CA LEU A 144 -4.76 23.71 24.58
C LEU A 144 -5.80 23.27 23.55
N ASP A 145 -5.85 21.96 23.34
CA ASP A 145 -6.84 21.31 22.50
C ASP A 145 -6.97 19.85 22.94
N HIS A 146 -8.20 19.39 23.01
CA HIS A 146 -8.57 18.04 23.42
C HIS A 146 -9.44 17.43 22.32
N SER A 147 -9.39 16.11 22.11
CA SER A 147 -10.48 15.47 21.37
C SER A 147 -11.84 15.76 22.03
N ALA A 148 -12.90 15.94 21.22
CA ALA A 148 -14.23 16.31 21.71
C ALA A 148 -14.85 15.28 22.69
N SER A 149 -14.39 14.02 22.68
CA SER A 149 -14.85 12.99 23.61
C SER A 149 -14.27 13.12 25.02
N GLY A 150 -13.10 13.76 25.18
CA GLY A 150 -12.32 13.72 26.42
C GLY A 150 -11.35 12.54 26.53
N ALA A 151 -11.09 11.80 25.45
CA ALA A 151 -10.06 10.77 25.33
C ALA A 151 -8.80 11.28 24.59
N ALA A 152 -7.75 10.47 24.48
CA ALA A 152 -6.58 10.83 23.66
C ALA A 152 -6.97 10.96 22.17
N PRO A 153 -6.34 11.87 21.39
CA PRO A 153 -5.22 12.71 21.77
C PRO A 153 -5.63 14.00 22.52
N TRP A 154 -4.67 14.58 23.23
CA TRP A 154 -4.77 15.92 23.80
C TRP A 154 -3.41 16.59 23.93
N GLN A 155 -3.39 17.93 23.88
CA GLN A 155 -2.20 18.75 24.14
C GLN A 155 -2.42 19.74 25.28
N HIS A 156 -1.35 20.00 26.02
CA HIS A 156 -1.27 20.99 27.08
C HIS A 156 0.16 21.53 27.19
N ALA A 157 0.32 22.65 27.88
CA ALA A 157 1.61 22.97 28.50
C ALA A 157 1.51 22.85 30.01
N LEU A 158 2.66 22.59 30.63
CA LEU A 158 2.78 22.13 32.00
C LEU A 158 3.59 23.09 32.87
N LEU A 159 3.24 23.10 34.14
CA LEU A 159 3.73 24.00 35.16
C LEU A 159 4.12 23.17 36.39
N ARG A 160 5.22 23.50 37.07
CA ARG A 160 5.70 22.79 38.26
C ARG A 160 5.93 23.73 39.44
N ALA A 161 5.63 23.26 40.64
CA ALA A 161 6.05 23.92 41.88
C ALA A 161 7.48 23.50 42.26
N ASN A 162 8.20 24.36 42.98
CA ASN A 162 9.52 24.11 43.57
C ASN A 162 10.66 23.71 42.61
N SER A 163 10.42 23.63 41.30
CA SER A 163 11.41 23.38 40.25
C SER A 163 11.25 24.39 39.10
N LYS A 164 11.98 24.22 37.99
CA LYS A 164 11.81 25.10 36.81
C LYS A 164 10.40 24.89 36.22
N PRO A 165 9.59 25.94 36.05
CA PRO A 165 8.34 25.82 35.32
C PRO A 165 8.58 25.66 33.81
N VAL A 166 7.54 25.18 33.12
CA VAL A 166 7.39 25.04 31.65
C VAL A 166 7.92 23.75 31.02
N GLY A 167 7.04 23.22 30.16
CA GLY A 167 7.25 22.22 29.11
C GLY A 167 5.92 22.04 28.36
N TRP A 168 5.94 21.40 27.21
CA TRP A 168 4.73 21.01 26.47
C TRP A 168 4.51 19.50 26.60
N GLY A 169 3.26 19.05 26.49
CA GLY A 169 2.90 17.65 26.67
C GLY A 169 1.79 17.23 25.71
N LYS A 170 2.09 16.25 24.86
CA LYS A 170 1.15 15.63 23.93
C LYS A 170 0.99 14.16 24.27
N ARG A 171 -0.25 13.67 24.31
CA ARG A 171 -0.54 12.23 24.41
C ARG A 171 -1.27 11.77 23.16
N THR A 172 -0.86 10.63 22.64
CA THR A 172 -1.33 10.08 21.35
C THR A 172 -2.35 8.96 21.54
N THR A 173 -3.05 8.61 20.46
CA THR A 173 -3.86 7.38 20.39
C THR A 173 -2.98 6.14 20.18
N GLY A 174 -3.47 4.97 20.59
CA GLY A 174 -2.87 3.67 20.25
C GLY A 174 -1.67 3.22 21.08
N ASN A 175 -1.18 4.02 22.05
CA ASN A 175 -0.13 3.62 22.98
C ASN A 175 -0.14 4.54 24.22
N ASP A 176 0.35 4.07 25.37
CA ASP A 176 0.54 4.93 26.57
C ASP A 176 1.76 5.88 26.47
N GLY A 177 2.21 6.13 25.23
CA GLY A 177 3.32 7.02 24.91
C GLY A 177 2.97 8.48 25.16
N TRP A 178 3.91 9.16 25.82
CA TRP A 178 4.00 10.61 25.82
C TRP A 178 4.87 11.05 24.64
N ASP A 179 4.32 11.86 23.75
CA ASP A 179 5.07 12.48 22.67
C ASP A 179 5.82 13.70 23.23
N GLY A 180 7.13 13.53 23.40
CA GLY A 180 8.07 14.53 23.91
C GLY A 180 9.00 15.09 22.84
N SER A 181 8.59 15.06 21.57
CA SER A 181 9.38 15.57 20.44
C SER A 181 9.54 17.10 20.46
N ASP A 182 8.55 17.84 20.95
CA ASP A 182 8.64 19.28 21.18
C ASP A 182 9.59 19.60 22.35
N VAL A 183 10.84 19.93 22.01
CA VAL A 183 11.91 20.21 22.96
C VAL A 183 11.57 21.41 23.85
N LEU A 184 11.91 21.28 25.14
CA LEU A 184 11.89 22.34 26.13
C LEU A 184 12.58 23.62 25.63
N GLY A 185 11.80 24.60 25.17
CA GLY A 185 12.27 25.97 24.98
C GLY A 185 12.97 26.43 26.27
N SER A 186 14.20 26.95 26.14
CA SER A 186 15.03 27.22 27.31
C SER A 186 14.47 28.39 28.12
N ALA A 187 13.62 28.09 29.10
CA ALA A 187 12.98 29.06 29.97
C ALA A 187 14.01 30.10 30.47
N PRO A 188 13.74 31.41 30.36
CA PRO A 188 14.70 32.46 30.68
C PRO A 188 15.33 32.23 32.06
N PRO A 189 16.66 32.38 32.22
CA PRO A 189 17.40 31.93 33.41
C PRO A 189 17.10 32.72 34.71
N ALA A 190 16.03 33.51 34.73
CA ALA A 190 15.59 34.37 35.82
C ALA A 190 14.22 33.99 36.43
N THR A 191 13.53 32.95 35.94
CA THR A 191 12.29 32.48 36.58
C THR A 191 12.57 31.80 37.92
N ALA A 192 12.11 32.41 39.01
CA ALA A 192 12.16 31.82 40.34
C ALA A 192 11.23 30.59 40.44
N PRO A 193 11.54 29.58 41.29
CA PRO A 193 10.65 28.45 41.52
C PRO A 193 9.30 28.89 42.05
N ILE A 194 8.22 28.31 41.53
CA ILE A 194 6.86 28.61 41.98
C ILE A 194 6.65 27.99 43.37
N ALA A 195 6.43 28.85 44.38
CA ALA A 195 6.21 28.44 45.74
C ALA A 195 4.76 27.97 45.96
N VAL A 196 4.61 26.88 46.71
CA VAL A 196 3.30 26.38 47.18
C VAL A 196 2.60 27.47 48.00
N GLY A 197 1.28 27.63 47.82
CA GLY A 197 0.46 28.65 48.46
C GLY A 197 0.52 30.05 47.81
N THR A 198 1.23 30.21 46.68
CA THR A 198 1.36 31.51 45.97
C THR A 198 0.49 31.54 44.72
N ASP A 199 -0.33 32.59 44.56
CA ASP A 199 -1.05 32.85 43.31
C ASP A 199 -0.10 33.31 42.20
N ILE A 200 -0.35 32.78 41.01
CA ILE A 200 0.28 33.17 39.76
C ILE A 200 -0.81 33.34 38.70
N ARG A 201 -0.62 34.25 37.75
CA ARG A 201 -1.41 34.31 36.52
C ARG A 201 -0.65 33.59 35.42
N VAL A 202 -1.31 32.65 34.76
CA VAL A 202 -0.84 32.04 33.51
C VAL A 202 -1.76 32.46 32.38
N THR A 203 -1.18 32.68 31.20
CA THR A 203 -1.93 33.04 30.00
C THR A 203 -1.38 32.25 28.82
N GLN A 204 -2.23 31.47 28.16
CA GLN A 204 -1.94 30.90 26.84
C GLN A 204 -2.42 31.86 25.76
N VAL A 205 -1.68 31.96 24.66
CA VAL A 205 -2.13 32.56 23.40
C VAL A 205 -1.96 31.49 22.33
N VAL A 206 -3.03 31.14 21.62
CA VAL A 206 -3.00 30.15 20.54
C VAL A 206 -3.53 30.79 19.26
N ARG A 207 -2.84 30.57 18.14
CA ARG A 207 -3.23 31.03 16.80
C ARG A 207 -2.97 29.94 15.77
N GLY A 208 -4.01 29.28 15.28
CA GLY A 208 -3.87 28.13 14.39
C GLY A 208 -3.05 27.02 15.05
N SER A 209 -1.90 26.67 14.46
CA SER A 209 -0.93 25.71 15.01
C SER A 209 0.15 26.32 15.91
N HIS A 210 0.19 27.65 16.10
CA HIS A 210 1.17 28.29 16.98
C HIS A 210 0.61 28.47 18.40
N GLY A 211 1.39 28.16 19.42
CA GLY A 211 1.04 28.37 20.83
C GLY A 211 2.11 29.16 21.58
N GLU A 212 1.71 30.00 22.52
CA GLU A 212 2.59 30.76 23.41
C GLU A 212 2.14 30.61 24.86
N TRP A 213 3.09 30.43 25.77
CA TRP A 213 2.82 30.36 27.22
C TRP A 213 3.45 31.53 27.96
N TRP A 214 2.64 32.22 28.75
CA TRP A 214 3.00 33.42 29.51
C TRP A 214 2.70 33.26 30.99
N TYR A 215 3.44 34.01 31.82
CA TYR A 215 3.41 33.88 33.28
C TYR A 215 3.67 35.22 33.99
N GLN A 216 2.95 35.46 35.08
CA GLN A 216 3.17 36.59 36.00
C GLN A 216 2.92 36.13 37.44
N ALA A 217 3.78 36.54 38.38
CA ALA A 217 3.64 36.17 39.79
C ALA A 217 4.04 37.29 40.74
N GLY A 218 3.32 37.40 41.87
CA GLY A 218 3.64 38.33 42.96
C GLY A 218 3.90 39.75 42.49
N ALA A 219 5.14 40.24 42.71
CA ALA A 219 5.55 41.61 42.41
C ALA A 219 6.03 41.85 40.95
N MET A 220 5.82 40.91 40.02
CA MET A 220 6.15 41.11 38.61
C MET A 220 5.27 42.21 37.99
N THR A 221 5.90 43.29 37.52
CA THR A 221 5.19 44.45 36.92
C THR A 221 4.62 44.19 35.53
N ALA A 222 5.03 43.10 34.87
CA ALA A 222 4.53 42.65 33.58
C ALA A 222 4.61 41.12 33.48
N PRO A 223 3.74 40.48 32.68
CA PRO A 223 3.86 39.06 32.33
C PRO A 223 5.05 38.82 31.40
N VAL A 224 5.65 37.63 31.50
CA VAL A 224 6.82 37.20 30.73
C VAL A 224 6.45 35.98 29.90
N ARG A 225 6.74 36.00 28.60
CA ARG A 225 6.62 34.82 27.73
C ARG A 225 7.72 33.81 28.09
N LEU A 226 7.32 32.56 28.33
CA LEU A 226 8.21 31.49 28.79
C LEU A 226 8.57 30.47 27.71
N ALA A 227 7.66 30.20 26.77
CA ALA A 227 7.88 29.33 25.61
C ALA A 227 6.87 29.63 24.49
N GLU A 228 7.18 29.17 23.28
CA GLU A 228 6.28 29.10 22.13
C GLU A 228 6.42 27.74 21.42
N THR A 229 5.52 27.41 20.48
CA THR A 229 5.50 26.14 19.73
C THR A 229 5.28 26.36 18.24
N GLU A 230 6.04 25.65 17.42
CA GLU A 230 5.95 25.75 15.95
C GLU A 230 4.81 24.88 15.35
N SER A 231 4.40 23.79 16.03
CA SER A 231 3.45 22.81 15.49
C SER A 231 2.49 22.16 16.52
N LEU A 232 1.53 22.94 17.05
CA LEU A 232 0.37 22.36 17.73
C LEU A 232 -0.52 21.55 16.76
N SER A 233 -0.91 20.36 17.21
CA SER A 233 -1.95 19.53 16.59
C SER A 233 -3.32 20.02 17.06
N ARG A 234 -4.16 20.52 16.12
CA ARG A 234 -5.49 21.03 16.45
C ARG A 234 -6.56 19.96 16.24
N PHE A 235 -7.47 19.85 17.22
CA PHE A 235 -8.53 18.85 17.27
C PHE A 235 -9.94 19.47 17.33
N GLY A 236 -10.05 20.76 17.68
CA GLY A 236 -11.32 21.49 17.70
C GLY A 236 -12.31 21.01 18.77
N GLY A 237 -11.83 20.36 19.84
CA GLY A 237 -12.67 19.90 20.95
C GLY A 237 -12.59 20.86 22.13
N SER A 238 -12.35 20.38 23.35
CA SER A 238 -12.48 21.19 24.57
C SER A 238 -11.17 21.78 25.11
N LEU A 239 -11.32 22.84 25.92
CA LEU A 239 -10.28 23.38 26.79
C LEU A 239 -10.41 22.74 28.19
N GLY A 240 -9.53 23.09 29.13
CA GLY A 240 -9.59 22.52 30.48
C GLY A 240 -8.29 22.53 31.29
N PHE A 241 -8.25 21.71 32.33
CA PHE A 241 -7.14 21.59 33.28
C PHE A 241 -6.69 20.13 33.50
N LEU A 242 -5.39 19.95 33.73
CA LEU A 242 -4.70 18.69 33.98
C LEU A 242 -3.88 18.74 35.28
N LEU A 243 -3.80 17.63 36.02
CA LEU A 243 -3.04 17.49 37.27
C LEU A 243 -2.38 16.11 37.43
N ASP A 244 -1.13 16.06 37.90
CA ASP A 244 -0.44 14.84 38.38
C ASP A 244 0.15 15.06 39.78
N GLY A 245 -0.25 14.24 40.75
CA GLY A 245 0.28 14.22 42.12
C GLY A 245 0.28 15.56 42.88
N ALA A 246 -0.66 16.44 42.57
CA ALA A 246 -0.79 17.77 43.17
C ALA A 246 -2.25 18.13 43.50
N THR A 247 -2.46 18.96 44.51
CA THR A 247 -3.72 19.69 44.72
C THR A 247 -3.52 21.14 44.31
N VAL A 248 -4.39 21.64 43.44
CA VAL A 248 -4.26 22.96 42.80
C VAL A 248 -5.61 23.65 42.76
N SER A 249 -5.63 24.95 43.06
CA SER A 249 -6.82 25.78 42.88
C SER A 249 -6.69 26.71 41.68
N PHE A 250 -7.81 26.90 40.98
CA PHE A 250 -7.97 27.71 39.78
C PHE A 250 -9.04 28.79 40.02
N ASP A 251 -8.83 29.96 39.45
CA ASP A 251 -9.57 31.21 39.69
C ASP A 251 -9.38 32.19 38.50
N ASP A 252 -10.11 33.29 38.44
CA ASP A 252 -10.06 34.31 37.36
C ASP A 252 -10.07 33.75 35.91
N VAL A 253 -10.76 32.63 35.65
CA VAL A 253 -10.60 31.90 34.39
C VAL A 253 -11.29 32.62 33.25
N THR A 254 -10.53 33.03 32.24
CA THR A 254 -11.07 33.75 31.07
C THR A 254 -10.57 33.13 29.76
N VAL A 255 -11.47 32.78 28.86
CA VAL A 255 -11.16 32.43 27.46
C VAL A 255 -11.69 33.54 26.56
N THR A 256 -10.78 34.19 25.83
CA THR A 256 -11.08 35.27 24.89
C THR A 256 -10.74 34.83 23.46
N ASP A 257 -11.75 34.77 22.59
CA ASP A 257 -11.61 34.61 21.15
C ASP A 257 -10.90 35.82 20.55
N LEU A 258 -9.73 35.60 19.96
CA LEU A 258 -8.90 36.67 19.38
C LEU A 258 -9.28 37.01 17.94
N ASN A 259 -10.14 36.20 17.29
CA ASN A 259 -10.61 36.43 15.93
C ASN A 259 -12.10 36.05 15.77
N PRO A 260 -13.04 36.86 16.32
CA PRO A 260 -14.46 36.52 16.32
C PRO A 260 -15.12 36.44 14.93
N ALA A 261 -14.48 36.98 13.89
CA ALA A 261 -14.93 36.81 12.51
C ALA A 261 -14.63 35.39 12.01
N ALA A 262 -13.39 34.91 12.19
CA ALA A 262 -13.01 33.54 11.86
C ALA A 262 -13.76 32.50 12.70
N SER A 263 -14.08 32.80 13.96
CA SER A 263 -14.86 31.92 14.84
C SER A 263 -16.37 31.92 14.54
N ALA A 264 -16.90 32.94 13.87
CA ALA A 264 -18.29 32.98 13.40
C ALA A 264 -18.49 32.10 12.14
N CYS A 265 -17.49 32.06 11.25
CA CYS A 265 -17.39 31.06 10.21
C CYS A 265 -17.03 29.70 10.82
N ARG A 266 -18.04 28.92 11.20
CA ARG A 266 -17.82 27.54 11.68
C ARG A 266 -16.98 26.76 10.67
N PRO A 267 -15.82 26.19 11.06
CA PRO A 267 -15.32 25.00 10.39
C PRO A 267 -16.44 23.94 10.39
N TYR A 268 -16.51 23.07 9.37
CA TYR A 268 -17.42 21.92 9.40
C TYR A 268 -16.93 20.97 10.50
N ALA A 269 -17.43 21.17 11.72
CA ALA A 269 -16.90 20.50 12.90
C ALA A 269 -17.20 19.01 12.83
N ALA A 270 -16.25 18.20 13.31
CA ALA A 270 -16.42 16.76 13.45
C ALA A 270 -17.58 16.49 14.42
N GLY A 271 -18.78 16.23 13.87
CA GLY A 271 -20.03 16.12 14.63
C GLY A 271 -21.22 16.98 14.16
N VAL A 272 -21.23 17.52 12.93
CA VAL A 272 -22.39 18.29 12.38
C VAL A 272 -22.97 17.69 11.09
N ASP A 273 -23.01 16.36 10.98
CA ASP A 273 -23.76 15.69 9.92
C ASP A 273 -25.27 15.63 10.23
N GLN A 274 -25.98 16.73 9.95
CA GLN A 274 -27.45 16.71 9.90
C GLN A 274 -28.12 17.80 9.04
N ALA A 275 -27.37 18.52 8.18
CA ALA A 275 -27.94 19.57 7.31
C ALA A 275 -27.45 19.55 5.85
N ALA A 276 -26.32 18.92 5.54
CA ALA A 276 -25.85 18.71 4.17
C ALA A 276 -26.31 17.37 3.55
N ALA A 277 -26.89 16.48 4.36
CA ALA A 277 -27.39 15.17 3.93
C ALA A 277 -28.62 15.27 3.00
N ASP A 278 -29.40 16.34 3.12
CA ASP A 278 -30.62 16.58 2.33
C ASP A 278 -30.32 17.04 0.88
N GLY A 279 -29.04 17.24 0.52
CA GLY A 279 -28.59 17.61 -0.82
C GLY A 279 -28.53 16.41 -1.78
N ALA A 280 -29.18 16.55 -2.94
CA ALA A 280 -29.35 15.51 -3.95
C ALA A 280 -28.05 15.17 -4.69
N ILE A 281 -28.09 14.08 -5.46
CA ILE A 281 -26.99 13.69 -6.35
C ILE A 281 -26.90 14.71 -7.51
N GLY A 282 -25.72 15.31 -7.70
CA GLY A 282 -25.48 16.35 -8.70
C GLY A 282 -25.53 17.79 -8.18
N ASP A 283 -25.84 18.00 -6.90
CA ASP A 283 -25.85 19.33 -6.28
C ASP A 283 -24.44 19.94 -6.16
N VAL A 284 -24.38 21.28 -6.27
CA VAL A 284 -23.17 22.06 -6.04
C VAL A 284 -23.05 22.31 -4.55
N VAL A 285 -22.00 21.77 -3.93
CA VAL A 285 -21.78 21.84 -2.48
C VAL A 285 -20.85 22.97 -2.06
N PHE A 286 -20.08 23.52 -3.00
CA PHE A 286 -19.35 24.78 -2.87
C PHE A 286 -19.21 25.43 -4.25
N ALA A 287 -19.39 26.73 -4.35
CA ALA A 287 -19.04 27.53 -5.52
C ALA A 287 -18.74 28.96 -5.10
N GLU A 288 -17.63 29.52 -5.59
CA GLU A 288 -17.14 30.84 -5.19
C GLU A 288 -16.42 31.54 -6.37
N ASP A 289 -16.67 32.84 -6.51
CA ASP A 289 -16.15 33.73 -7.56
C ASP A 289 -15.48 34.92 -6.85
N PHE A 290 -14.15 34.98 -6.90
CA PHE A 290 -13.38 35.91 -6.09
C PHE A 290 -13.42 37.35 -6.62
N SER A 291 -14.00 37.56 -7.81
CA SER A 291 -14.26 38.90 -8.34
C SER A 291 -15.40 39.62 -7.60
N GLN A 292 -16.21 38.90 -6.80
CA GLN A 292 -17.42 39.43 -6.16
C GLN A 292 -17.32 39.61 -4.63
N THR A 293 -16.45 38.89 -3.91
CA THR A 293 -16.51 38.77 -2.44
C THR A 293 -15.45 39.56 -1.67
N ALA A 294 -15.82 40.77 -1.25
CA ALA A 294 -15.13 41.49 -0.18
C ALA A 294 -15.51 40.94 1.22
N GLY A 295 -14.88 39.83 1.62
CA GLY A 295 -14.93 39.33 3.01
C GLY A 295 -15.83 38.12 3.26
N PHE A 296 -15.68 37.06 2.47
CA PHE A 296 -16.17 35.71 2.79
C PHE A 296 -14.97 34.74 2.91
N ASP A 297 -14.72 34.21 4.12
CA ASP A 297 -13.67 33.23 4.40
C ASP A 297 -14.32 31.92 4.92
N CYS A 298 -14.74 31.04 4.01
CA CYS A 298 -15.38 29.75 4.34
C CYS A 298 -14.43 28.55 4.12
N TRP A 299 -13.16 28.71 4.49
CA TRP A 299 -12.06 27.80 4.15
C TRP A 299 -10.96 27.77 5.23
N THR A 300 -10.05 26.80 5.15
CA THR A 300 -8.81 26.81 5.94
C THR A 300 -7.58 26.76 5.02
N LYS A 301 -6.63 27.66 5.24
CA LYS A 301 -5.47 27.87 4.37
C LYS A 301 -4.16 27.86 5.15
N ASP A 302 -3.13 27.31 4.52
CA ASP A 302 -1.76 27.37 5.01
C ASP A 302 -1.16 28.77 4.70
N ALA A 303 0.03 29.05 5.23
CA ALA A 303 0.73 30.30 4.95
C ALA A 303 1.05 30.41 3.45
N GLY A 304 0.84 31.59 2.85
CA GLY A 304 1.09 31.86 1.43
C GLY A 304 -0.15 32.06 0.55
N TRP A 305 -1.37 31.98 1.11
CA TRP A 305 -2.65 32.17 0.38
C TRP A 305 -3.36 33.50 0.70
N ALA A 306 -3.74 34.26 -0.32
CA ALA A 306 -4.46 35.53 -0.23
C ALA A 306 -5.39 35.75 -1.44
N VAL A 307 -6.51 36.47 -1.26
CA VAL A 307 -7.32 36.95 -2.38
C VAL A 307 -6.74 38.27 -2.88
N GLU A 308 -6.26 38.29 -4.13
CA GLU A 308 -5.63 39.46 -4.74
C GLU A 308 -6.21 39.71 -6.14
N GLY A 309 -6.53 40.96 -6.46
CA GLY A 309 -7.02 41.36 -7.79
C GLY A 309 -8.40 40.84 -8.19
N GLY A 310 -9.03 39.99 -7.38
CA GLY A 310 -10.25 39.25 -7.73
C GLY A 310 -9.99 37.77 -8.07
N GLU A 311 -8.78 37.25 -7.82
CA GLU A 311 -8.44 35.82 -7.90
C GLU A 311 -7.95 35.34 -6.51
N LEU A 312 -8.11 34.06 -6.20
CA LEU A 312 -7.46 33.43 -5.05
C LEU A 312 -6.02 33.07 -5.43
N THR A 313 -5.04 33.75 -4.83
CA THR A 313 -3.61 33.50 -5.05
C THR A 313 -3.02 32.61 -3.95
N GLY A 314 -2.12 31.71 -4.34
CA GLY A 314 -1.36 30.83 -3.45
C GLY A 314 0.09 30.74 -3.91
N SER A 315 1.04 30.84 -2.99
CA SER A 315 2.47 30.80 -3.32
C SER A 315 3.31 30.09 -2.26
N SER A 316 4.30 29.32 -2.71
CA SER A 316 5.35 28.79 -1.85
C SER A 316 6.72 28.91 -2.49
N ALA A 317 7.72 29.19 -1.65
CA ALA A 317 9.12 29.37 -2.05
C ALA A 317 10.02 28.21 -1.60
N ASN A 318 9.53 27.27 -0.78
CA ASN A 318 10.20 26.03 -0.38
C ASN A 318 9.15 25.02 0.13
N GLY A 319 8.69 24.09 -0.72
CA GLY A 319 7.77 23.02 -0.33
C GLY A 319 6.29 23.42 -0.37
N SER A 320 5.39 22.61 0.21
CA SER A 320 3.95 22.74 -0.08
C SER A 320 3.19 23.78 0.74
N THR A 321 2.33 24.56 0.09
CA THR A 321 1.22 25.31 0.72
C THR A 321 -0.13 24.87 0.14
N ALA A 322 -1.21 24.94 0.92
CA ALA A 322 -2.53 24.52 0.45
C ALA A 322 -3.73 25.25 1.10
N ILE A 323 -4.87 25.18 0.44
CA ILE A 323 -6.16 25.71 0.89
C ILE A 323 -7.26 24.63 0.79
N ARG A 324 -8.23 24.66 1.71
CA ARG A 324 -9.19 23.58 1.97
C ARG A 324 -10.62 24.11 2.04
N PHE A 325 -11.52 23.52 1.26
CA PHE A 325 -12.88 23.97 0.98
C PHE A 325 -13.93 23.01 1.59
N GLY A 326 -14.01 22.99 2.92
CA GLY A 326 -15.05 22.24 3.64
C GLY A 326 -14.76 20.75 3.87
N ALA A 327 -15.83 19.95 3.92
CA ALA A 327 -15.86 18.60 4.49
C ALA A 327 -15.43 17.47 3.53
N HIS A 328 -15.36 16.25 4.07
CA HIS A 328 -15.04 15.04 3.33
C HIS A 328 -16.13 14.71 2.29
N LEU A 329 -15.74 14.57 1.02
CA LEU A 329 -16.59 14.06 -0.05
C LEU A 329 -16.08 12.71 -0.55
N ALA A 330 -16.94 11.69 -0.55
CA ALA A 330 -16.59 10.36 -1.02
C ALA A 330 -16.20 10.36 -2.52
N ASN A 331 -17.05 10.96 -3.35
CA ASN A 331 -16.84 11.22 -4.77
C ASN A 331 -17.20 12.68 -5.07
N TYR A 332 -16.38 13.40 -5.83
CA TYR A 332 -16.64 14.82 -6.15
C TYR A 332 -15.93 15.27 -7.42
N ARG A 333 -16.38 16.40 -7.96
CA ARG A 333 -15.73 17.15 -9.03
C ARG A 333 -15.30 18.50 -8.49
N LEU A 334 -14.05 18.87 -8.74
CA LEU A 334 -13.57 20.25 -8.63
C LEU A 334 -13.36 20.77 -10.06
N ASP A 335 -14.17 21.74 -10.46
CA ASP A 335 -13.90 22.61 -11.61
C ASP A 335 -13.26 23.90 -11.08
N ALA A 336 -12.22 24.42 -11.72
CA ALA A 336 -11.60 25.70 -11.37
C ALA A 336 -10.79 26.28 -12.55
N LYS A 337 -10.75 27.60 -12.66
CA LYS A 337 -9.78 28.30 -13.53
C LYS A 337 -8.45 28.39 -12.81
N VAL A 338 -7.38 27.89 -13.42
CA VAL A 338 -6.05 27.84 -12.82
C VAL A 338 -5.05 28.57 -13.73
N ARG A 339 -4.29 29.50 -13.15
CA ARG A 339 -3.25 30.27 -13.83
C ARG A 339 -1.95 30.17 -13.03
N SER A 340 -0.93 29.52 -13.59
CA SER A 340 0.34 29.22 -12.91
C SER A 340 1.52 30.01 -13.50
N ASP A 341 2.57 30.23 -12.71
CA ASP A 341 3.91 30.60 -13.21
C ASP A 341 4.90 29.44 -13.32
N GLY A 342 4.58 28.28 -12.72
CA GLY A 342 5.45 27.11 -12.60
C GLY A 342 4.72 25.76 -12.56
N ALA A 343 5.38 24.73 -12.03
CA ALA A 343 4.85 23.38 -11.93
C ALA A 343 4.02 23.18 -10.64
N VAL A 344 2.70 23.27 -10.76
CA VAL A 344 1.77 23.24 -9.61
C VAL A 344 1.05 21.89 -9.49
N SER A 345 1.08 21.31 -8.28
CA SER A 345 0.49 20.00 -7.96
C SER A 345 -0.82 20.14 -7.19
N LEU A 346 -1.96 20.03 -7.88
CA LEU A 346 -3.29 20.11 -7.27
C LEU A 346 -3.68 18.78 -6.58
N GLY A 347 -3.59 18.72 -5.25
CA GLY A 347 -3.94 17.53 -4.47
C GLY A 347 -5.45 17.27 -4.33
N ALA A 348 -5.84 16.01 -4.08
CA ALA A 348 -7.23 15.55 -4.03
C ALA A 348 -7.74 15.13 -2.64
N ASP A 349 -6.84 14.76 -1.73
CA ASP A 349 -7.16 14.37 -0.35
C ASP A 349 -6.01 14.74 0.60
N ALA A 350 -6.33 15.03 1.86
CA ALA A 350 -5.40 15.38 2.93
C ALA A 350 -5.99 15.08 4.30
N ALA A 351 -5.17 14.69 5.26
CA ALA A 351 -5.57 14.65 6.66
C ALA A 351 -5.91 16.07 7.17
N ALA A 352 -6.88 16.17 8.08
CA ALA A 352 -7.38 17.45 8.60
C ALA A 352 -6.28 18.23 9.36
N LEU A 353 -5.67 19.20 8.66
CA LEU A 353 -4.58 20.10 9.07
C LEU A 353 -3.23 19.40 9.36
N GLY A 354 -2.15 19.93 8.77
CA GLY A 354 -0.76 19.56 9.08
C GLY A 354 -0.28 18.17 8.62
N GLY A 355 -1.14 17.33 8.04
CA GLY A 355 -0.76 16.04 7.48
C GLY A 355 -0.20 16.11 6.05
N ALA A 356 0.41 15.01 5.60
CA ALA A 356 0.84 14.85 4.22
C ALA A 356 -0.38 14.82 3.26
N TRP A 357 -0.21 15.41 2.08
CA TRP A 357 -1.19 15.36 1.00
C TRP A 357 -1.10 14.03 0.24
N THR A 358 -2.25 13.45 -0.10
CA THR A 358 -2.38 12.30 -1.00
C THR A 358 -3.08 12.77 -2.28
N GLY A 359 -2.30 12.96 -3.34
CA GLY A 359 -2.81 13.43 -4.62
C GLY A 359 -1.69 13.57 -5.66
N GLY A 360 -2.05 13.34 -6.92
CA GLY A 360 -1.13 13.45 -8.04
C GLY A 360 -0.84 14.90 -8.41
N ALA A 361 0.31 15.12 -9.05
CA ALA A 361 0.58 16.39 -9.69
C ALA A 361 -0.12 16.45 -11.06
N LEU A 362 -0.70 17.60 -11.41
CA LEU A 362 -0.96 17.89 -12.82
C LEU A 362 0.38 17.87 -13.57
N PRO A 363 0.47 17.23 -14.75
CA PRO A 363 1.66 17.33 -15.58
C PRO A 363 1.94 18.81 -15.89
N ALA A 364 3.16 19.29 -15.65
CA ALA A 364 3.49 20.71 -15.84
C ALA A 364 3.21 21.24 -17.27
N ALA A 365 3.16 20.36 -18.27
CA ALA A 365 2.74 20.68 -19.64
C ALA A 365 1.25 21.05 -19.80
N ALA A 366 0.39 20.70 -18.82
CA ALA A 366 -1.04 21.00 -18.81
C ALA A 366 -1.37 22.40 -18.28
N LEU A 367 -0.41 23.09 -17.64
CA LEU A 367 -0.56 24.46 -17.13
C LEU A 367 0.53 25.39 -17.73
N PRO A 368 0.36 25.87 -18.98
CA PRO A 368 1.34 26.75 -19.61
C PRO A 368 1.49 28.08 -18.84
N ALA A 369 2.72 28.44 -18.49
CA ALA A 369 3.00 29.61 -17.64
C ALA A 369 2.32 30.90 -18.14
N GLY A 370 1.58 31.57 -17.26
CA GLY A 370 0.85 32.80 -17.53
C GLY A 370 -0.49 32.65 -18.27
N ARG A 371 -0.87 31.44 -18.72
CA ARG A 371 -2.20 31.14 -19.27
C ARG A 371 -3.15 30.69 -18.17
N THR A 372 -4.38 31.22 -18.17
CA THR A 372 -5.50 30.61 -17.44
C THR A 372 -6.00 29.39 -18.21
N VAL A 373 -6.15 28.27 -17.51
CA VAL A 373 -6.62 26.97 -18.01
C VAL A 373 -7.88 26.58 -17.25
N ASP A 374 -8.90 26.08 -17.96
CA ASP A 374 -10.08 25.50 -17.31
C ASP A 374 -9.71 24.08 -16.83
N VAL A 375 -9.41 23.94 -15.54
CA VAL A 375 -9.03 22.66 -14.92
C VAL A 375 -10.27 21.96 -14.36
N ARG A 376 -10.33 20.64 -14.56
CA ARG A 376 -11.29 19.78 -13.87
C ARG A 376 -10.60 18.56 -13.29
N MET A 377 -10.90 18.27 -12.03
CA MET A 377 -10.50 17.07 -11.30
C MET A 377 -11.74 16.28 -10.90
N ASP A 378 -11.87 15.06 -11.41
CA ASP A 378 -12.91 14.11 -11.01
C ASP A 378 -12.31 13.09 -10.01
N VAL A 379 -12.78 13.09 -8.76
CA VAL A 379 -12.33 12.21 -7.67
C VAL A 379 -13.40 11.17 -7.35
N GLN A 380 -13.04 9.88 -7.40
CA GLN A 380 -13.97 8.76 -7.25
C GLN A 380 -13.28 7.60 -6.49
N GLY A 381 -13.69 7.33 -5.25
CA GLY A 381 -13.01 6.34 -4.41
C GLY A 381 -11.52 6.63 -4.29
N ARG A 382 -10.63 5.71 -4.70
CA ARG A 382 -9.17 5.97 -4.75
C ARG A 382 -8.69 6.57 -6.07
N THR A 383 -9.55 6.75 -7.08
CA THR A 383 -9.14 7.20 -8.42
C THR A 383 -9.34 8.70 -8.59
N VAL A 384 -8.35 9.38 -9.17
CA VAL A 384 -8.42 10.79 -9.56
C VAL A 384 -8.17 10.91 -11.07
N SER A 385 -9.01 11.63 -11.80
CA SER A 385 -8.82 11.92 -13.23
C SER A 385 -8.79 13.40 -13.50
N TYR A 386 -7.81 13.85 -14.28
CA TYR A 386 -7.48 15.24 -14.52
C TYR A 386 -7.76 15.66 -15.96
N PHE A 387 -8.32 16.87 -16.12
CA PHE A 387 -8.62 17.48 -17.41
C PHE A 387 -8.14 18.94 -17.42
N ALA A 388 -7.67 19.41 -18.58
CA ALA A 388 -7.25 20.78 -18.83
C ALA A 388 -7.86 21.27 -20.15
N ASP A 389 -8.53 22.43 -20.13
CA ASP A 389 -9.36 22.96 -21.23
C ASP A 389 -10.34 21.89 -21.81
N GLY A 390 -10.86 21.05 -20.92
CA GLY A 390 -11.77 19.93 -21.23
C GLY A 390 -11.10 18.65 -21.77
N VAL A 391 -9.80 18.67 -22.06
CA VAL A 391 -9.04 17.51 -22.57
C VAL A 391 -8.49 16.68 -21.40
N PRO A 392 -8.61 15.34 -21.38
CA PRO A 392 -8.00 14.51 -20.35
C PRO A 392 -6.46 14.56 -20.42
N VAL A 393 -5.80 14.76 -19.27
CA VAL A 393 -4.33 14.88 -19.16
C VAL A 393 -3.68 13.84 -18.25
N GLY A 394 -4.46 13.07 -17.48
CA GLY A 394 -3.95 11.95 -16.69
C GLY A 394 -4.99 11.33 -15.75
N THR A 395 -4.67 10.17 -15.19
CA THR A 395 -5.42 9.47 -14.15
C THR A 395 -4.44 8.83 -13.17
N GLU A 396 -4.76 8.86 -11.87
CA GLU A 396 -3.94 8.29 -10.79
C GLU A 396 -4.81 7.52 -9.79
N THR A 397 -4.22 6.54 -9.10
CA THR A 397 -4.84 5.80 -7.99
C THR A 397 -4.10 6.10 -6.68
N LEU A 398 -4.79 6.76 -5.75
CA LEU A 398 -4.30 7.11 -4.42
C LEU A 398 -3.93 5.85 -3.62
N SER A 399 -2.79 5.89 -2.93
CA SER A 399 -2.32 4.80 -2.06
C SER A 399 -3.22 4.59 -0.83
N ALA A 400 -3.78 5.67 -0.28
CA ALA A 400 -4.77 5.67 0.80
C ALA A 400 -5.76 6.83 0.63
N ARG A 401 -6.89 6.75 1.33
CA ARG A 401 -7.85 7.85 1.54
C ARG A 401 -7.84 8.26 3.01
N SER A 402 -7.99 9.54 3.30
CA SER A 402 -8.11 10.05 4.66
C SER A 402 -9.51 9.78 5.22
N ALA A 403 -9.59 9.14 6.40
CA ALA A 403 -10.86 8.98 7.13
C ALA A 403 -11.46 10.32 7.61
N THR A 404 -10.72 11.43 7.50
CA THR A 404 -11.14 12.79 7.86
C THR A 404 -10.84 13.79 6.73
N GLY A 405 -10.83 13.30 5.47
CA GLY A 405 -10.35 14.03 4.30
C GLY A 405 -11.06 15.35 4.05
N VAL A 406 -10.37 16.30 3.43
CA VAL A 406 -10.92 17.61 3.05
C VAL A 406 -10.61 17.92 1.59
N VAL A 407 -11.59 18.48 0.87
CA VAL A 407 -11.35 18.96 -0.50
C VAL A 407 -10.43 20.17 -0.45
N GLY A 408 -9.47 20.28 -1.36
CA GLY A 408 -8.50 21.37 -1.34
C GLY A 408 -7.74 21.55 -2.64
N ILE A 409 -6.86 22.55 -2.64
CA ILE A 409 -5.86 22.81 -3.67
C ILE A 409 -4.52 22.98 -2.96
N ALA A 410 -3.48 22.30 -3.46
CA ALA A 410 -2.10 22.45 -3.02
C ALA A 410 -1.23 23.09 -4.12
N VAL A 411 -0.09 23.64 -3.70
CA VAL A 411 1.00 24.17 -4.53
C VAL A 411 2.29 23.61 -3.94
N ALA A 412 3.02 22.81 -4.72
CA ALA A 412 4.22 22.10 -4.24
C ALA A 412 5.51 22.95 -4.26
N ASP A 413 5.61 23.88 -5.22
CA ASP A 413 6.55 25.01 -5.30
C ASP A 413 5.99 26.01 -6.34
N GLY A 414 6.34 27.31 -6.27
CA GLY A 414 5.91 28.33 -7.24
C GLY A 414 4.65 29.11 -6.84
N SER A 415 3.99 29.78 -7.79
CA SER A 415 2.73 30.50 -7.54
C SER A 415 1.58 30.12 -8.48
N VAL A 416 0.37 30.20 -7.94
CA VAL A 416 -0.89 29.95 -8.64
C VAL A 416 -1.88 31.07 -8.33
N ALA A 417 -2.71 31.41 -9.32
CA ALA A 417 -3.97 32.11 -9.13
C ALA A 417 -5.12 31.17 -9.55
N VAL A 418 -6.20 31.16 -8.77
CA VAL A 418 -7.36 30.29 -8.95
C VAL A 418 -8.63 31.12 -8.88
N ASP A 419 -9.59 30.84 -9.76
CA ASP A 419 -10.90 31.50 -9.80
C ASP A 419 -12.00 30.55 -10.31
N ASP A 420 -13.27 30.96 -10.25
CA ASP A 420 -14.45 30.15 -10.62
C ASP A 420 -14.43 28.74 -9.96
N ILE A 421 -14.04 28.65 -8.68
CA ILE A 421 -13.92 27.36 -7.99
C ILE A 421 -15.31 26.81 -7.72
N ARG A 422 -15.58 25.60 -8.23
CA ARG A 422 -16.85 24.90 -8.08
C ARG A 422 -16.63 23.44 -7.71
N ILE A 423 -17.12 23.06 -6.54
CA ILE A 423 -17.14 21.68 -6.08
C ILE A 423 -18.56 21.13 -6.23
N THR A 424 -18.73 20.19 -7.16
CA THR A 424 -19.99 19.51 -7.42
C THR A 424 -19.94 18.11 -6.82
N LYS A 425 -20.96 17.74 -6.02
CA LYS A 425 -21.13 16.38 -5.50
C LYS A 425 -21.46 15.47 -6.68
N LEU A 426 -20.50 14.65 -7.10
CA LEU A 426 -20.74 13.65 -8.13
C LEU A 426 -21.66 12.56 -7.58
N ALA A 427 -22.42 11.94 -8.47
CA ALA A 427 -22.82 10.55 -8.29
C ALA A 427 -21.58 9.65 -8.14
N PHE A 428 -21.77 8.34 -7.98
CA PHE A 428 -20.89 7.46 -8.76
C PHE A 428 -21.20 7.71 -10.24
N PRO A 429 -20.29 8.28 -11.07
CA PRO A 429 -20.24 7.79 -12.44
C PRO A 429 -19.83 6.30 -12.35
N PRO A 430 -20.24 5.44 -13.31
CA PRO A 430 -20.26 4.00 -13.08
C PRO A 430 -18.86 3.36 -13.07
N ALA A 431 -18.21 3.41 -11.91
CA ALA A 431 -17.26 2.40 -11.47
C ALA A 431 -18.02 1.08 -11.38
N ARG A 432 -17.73 0.14 -12.27
CA ARG A 432 -18.62 -1.00 -12.59
C ARG A 432 -18.65 -2.12 -11.54
N CYS A 433 -18.12 -1.89 -10.34
CA CYS A 433 -17.99 -2.88 -9.29
C CYS A 433 -18.29 -2.31 -7.91
N ILE A 434 -19.10 -3.03 -7.14
CA ILE A 434 -19.08 -3.03 -5.68
C ILE A 434 -18.12 -4.17 -5.25
N PRO A 435 -17.02 -3.88 -4.54
CA PRO A 435 -16.14 -4.91 -3.94
C PRO A 435 -16.76 -5.54 -2.70
N ALA A 436 -16.47 -6.82 -2.43
CA ALA A 436 -17.01 -7.57 -1.30
C ALA A 436 -16.39 -7.21 0.07
N ASP A 437 -15.22 -6.59 0.10
CA ASP A 437 -14.49 -6.15 1.31
C ASP A 437 -14.94 -4.78 1.84
N ARG A 438 -15.79 -4.07 1.07
CA ARG A 438 -16.20 -2.71 1.37
C ARG A 438 -17.11 -2.65 2.60
N VAL A 439 -16.77 -1.81 3.58
CA VAL A 439 -17.72 -1.37 4.63
C VAL A 439 -18.87 -0.61 3.97
N PRO A 440 -20.13 -1.07 4.06
CA PRO A 440 -21.26 -0.35 3.47
C PRO A 440 -21.44 1.00 4.14
N LEU A 441 -21.52 2.07 3.34
CA LEU A 441 -22.05 3.35 3.81
C LEU A 441 -23.58 3.24 3.90
N PRO A 442 -24.26 4.13 4.64
CA PRO A 442 -25.71 4.24 4.58
C PRO A 442 -26.22 4.42 3.15
N GLY A 443 -26.94 3.42 2.63
CA GLY A 443 -27.39 3.35 1.23
C GLY A 443 -26.55 2.47 0.29
N ASP A 444 -25.48 1.84 0.74
CA ASP A 444 -24.84 0.73 0.01
C ASP A 444 -25.51 -0.61 0.37
N THR A 445 -25.47 -1.58 -0.55
CA THR A 445 -25.96 -2.95 -0.30
C THR A 445 -24.94 -3.75 0.51
N GLY A 446 -25.28 -4.12 1.76
CA GLY A 446 -24.49 -5.05 2.58
C GLY A 446 -24.63 -6.51 2.14
N LEU A 447 -23.93 -7.44 2.81
CA LEU A 447 -23.91 -8.86 2.47
C LEU A 447 -25.31 -9.52 2.49
N VAL A 448 -25.61 -10.37 1.50
CA VAL A 448 -26.73 -11.32 1.58
C VAL A 448 -26.26 -12.56 2.33
N ILE A 449 -26.91 -12.85 3.46
CA ILE A 449 -26.65 -14.06 4.25
C ILE A 449 -27.92 -14.92 4.24
N ALA A 450 -27.87 -16.05 3.55
CA ALA A 450 -29.00 -16.98 3.42
C ALA A 450 -29.15 -17.84 4.69
N HIS A 451 -30.04 -17.42 5.59
CA HIS A 451 -30.38 -18.10 6.84
C HIS A 451 -30.76 -19.56 6.55
N ARG A 452 -29.96 -20.51 7.06
CA ARG A 452 -30.13 -21.97 6.87
C ARG A 452 -30.16 -22.44 5.41
N GLY A 453 -29.71 -21.60 4.47
CA GLY A 453 -29.84 -21.84 3.03
C GLY A 453 -31.22 -21.56 2.43
N ASN A 454 -32.11 -20.84 3.13
CA ASN A 454 -33.50 -20.62 2.73
C ASN A 454 -33.67 -19.51 1.65
N ASP A 455 -34.70 -19.66 0.82
CA ASP A 455 -35.12 -18.67 -0.19
C ASP A 455 -36.65 -18.57 -0.34
N GLY A 456 -37.30 -18.11 0.72
CA GLY A 456 -38.75 -18.09 0.87
C GLY A 456 -39.30 -19.49 1.12
N ASN A 457 -40.44 -19.82 0.52
CA ASN A 457 -41.03 -21.16 0.55
C ASN A 457 -40.73 -21.90 -0.76
N ASP A 458 -39.48 -22.30 -0.94
CA ASP A 458 -38.97 -22.86 -2.20
C ASP A 458 -39.05 -24.40 -2.31
N GLY A 459 -39.50 -25.05 -1.23
CA GLY A 459 -39.67 -26.50 -1.10
C GLY A 459 -38.45 -27.26 -0.56
N ILE A 460 -37.34 -26.58 -0.28
CA ILE A 460 -36.19 -27.14 0.44
C ILE A 460 -36.42 -26.94 1.95
N ALA A 461 -35.84 -27.81 2.79
CA ALA A 461 -35.89 -27.67 4.24
C ALA A 461 -34.60 -27.02 4.78
N ASP A 462 -34.74 -26.25 5.87
CA ASP A 462 -33.65 -25.66 6.65
C ASP A 462 -32.42 -26.59 6.78
N ASN A 463 -31.22 -26.01 6.67
CA ASN A 463 -29.92 -26.64 6.93
C ASN A 463 -29.54 -27.80 5.98
N LEU A 464 -30.03 -27.77 4.72
CA LEU A 464 -29.69 -28.77 3.69
C LEU A 464 -28.80 -28.20 2.58
N ILE A 465 -27.80 -28.97 2.16
CA ILE A 465 -26.83 -28.61 1.10
C ILE A 465 -27.49 -28.09 -0.21
N PRO A 466 -28.60 -28.67 -0.71
CA PRO A 466 -29.32 -28.10 -1.87
C PRO A 466 -29.83 -26.66 -1.68
N GLY A 467 -30.09 -26.22 -0.45
CA GLY A 467 -30.46 -24.84 -0.11
C GLY A 467 -29.26 -23.89 -0.18
N TYR A 468 -28.13 -24.27 0.43
CA TYR A 468 -26.85 -23.55 0.33
C TYR A 468 -26.43 -23.39 -1.14
N ALA A 469 -26.41 -24.51 -1.90
CA ALA A 469 -26.07 -24.52 -3.32
C ALA A 469 -27.00 -23.64 -4.15
N ARG A 470 -28.32 -23.62 -3.86
CA ARG A 470 -29.29 -22.78 -4.54
C ARG A 470 -29.10 -21.29 -4.23
N THR A 471 -28.89 -20.93 -2.98
CA THR A 471 -28.80 -19.53 -2.54
C THR A 471 -27.48 -18.90 -2.98
N PHE A 472 -26.37 -19.63 -2.85
CA PHE A 472 -25.07 -19.24 -3.41
C PHE A 472 -25.12 -19.10 -4.95
N ALA A 473 -25.71 -20.06 -5.67
CA ALA A 473 -25.87 -19.97 -7.13
C ALA A 473 -26.82 -18.85 -7.60
N LYS A 474 -27.73 -18.38 -6.74
CA LYS A 474 -28.52 -17.17 -6.99
C LYS A 474 -27.74 -15.88 -6.72
N GLY A 475 -26.56 -15.97 -6.11
CA GLY A 475 -25.67 -14.85 -5.86
C GLY A 475 -25.74 -14.27 -4.45
N ALA A 476 -26.19 -15.03 -3.45
CA ALA A 476 -25.97 -14.66 -2.04
C ALA A 476 -24.49 -14.85 -1.68
N GLU A 477 -23.87 -13.86 -1.04
CA GLU A 477 -22.45 -13.90 -0.70
C GLU A 477 -22.12 -14.96 0.36
N TYR A 478 -23.03 -15.18 1.31
CA TYR A 478 -22.92 -16.19 2.36
C TYR A 478 -24.21 -17.03 2.46
N TRP A 479 -24.06 -18.29 2.88
CA TRP A 479 -25.13 -19.06 3.50
C TRP A 479 -24.81 -19.31 4.97
N GLU A 480 -25.83 -19.54 5.78
CA GLU A 480 -25.72 -19.71 7.23
C GLU A 480 -26.18 -21.12 7.63
N SER A 481 -25.60 -21.69 8.70
CA SER A 481 -26.06 -22.97 9.24
C SER A 481 -25.80 -23.15 10.74
N ASP A 482 -26.65 -23.95 11.35
CA ASP A 482 -26.71 -24.22 12.78
C ASP A 482 -26.01 -25.56 13.14
N ILE A 483 -25.09 -25.61 14.13
CA ILE A 483 -24.46 -26.88 14.58
C ILE A 483 -24.69 -27.25 16.05
N HIS A 484 -24.78 -28.57 16.29
CA HIS A 484 -24.76 -29.23 17.60
C HIS A 484 -23.67 -30.32 17.62
N LEU A 485 -23.18 -30.69 18.81
CA LEU A 485 -22.25 -31.81 18.99
C LEU A 485 -23.00 -33.07 19.49
N THR A 486 -22.79 -34.22 18.84
CA THR A 486 -23.29 -35.52 19.32
C THR A 486 -22.50 -36.03 20.53
N THR A 487 -23.04 -37.00 21.27
CA THR A 487 -22.36 -37.60 22.43
C THR A 487 -21.15 -38.46 22.08
N ASP A 488 -20.94 -38.73 20.80
CA ASP A 488 -19.75 -39.35 20.20
C ASP A 488 -18.88 -38.34 19.43
N ASN A 489 -18.96 -37.06 19.80
CA ASN A 489 -18.10 -35.95 19.36
C ASN A 489 -18.14 -35.62 17.85
N VAL A 490 -19.26 -35.87 17.17
CA VAL A 490 -19.46 -35.49 15.75
C VAL A 490 -20.31 -34.21 15.66
N PRO A 491 -19.83 -33.13 15.01
CA PRO A 491 -20.65 -31.96 14.73
C PRO A 491 -21.70 -32.27 13.65
N VAL A 492 -22.97 -31.95 13.95
CA VAL A 492 -24.13 -32.21 13.07
C VAL A 492 -24.98 -30.95 12.88
N VAL A 493 -25.53 -30.78 11.68
CA VAL A 493 -26.16 -29.52 11.27
C VAL A 493 -27.67 -29.57 11.47
N ARG A 494 -28.20 -28.69 12.33
CA ARG A 494 -29.62 -28.55 12.67
C ARG A 494 -29.89 -27.30 13.53
N HIS A 495 -30.94 -26.54 13.24
CA HIS A 495 -31.38 -25.45 14.14
C HIS A 495 -31.69 -25.91 15.57
N ASP A 496 -32.74 -26.71 15.73
CA ASP A 496 -33.26 -27.10 17.04
C ASP A 496 -32.36 -28.11 17.75
N GLY A 497 -32.36 -28.07 19.09
CA GLY A 497 -31.66 -29.01 19.97
C GLY A 497 -31.87 -30.48 19.61
N ILE A 498 -30.77 -31.19 19.34
CA ILE A 498 -30.77 -32.64 19.03
C ILE A 498 -31.04 -33.51 20.27
N GLY A 499 -30.64 -33.05 21.46
CA GLY A 499 -30.61 -33.85 22.69
C GLY A 499 -29.41 -34.80 22.76
N SER A 500 -29.33 -35.59 23.84
CA SER A 500 -28.23 -36.54 24.07
C SER A 500 -28.32 -37.75 23.13
N VAL A 501 -27.72 -37.66 21.93
CA VAL A 501 -27.69 -38.71 20.90
C VAL A 501 -26.30 -38.90 20.29
N THR A 502 -25.99 -40.12 19.86
CA THR A 502 -24.84 -40.43 18.98
C THR A 502 -25.13 -40.10 17.52
N LEU A 503 -24.11 -40.06 16.64
CA LEU A 503 -24.31 -39.86 15.19
C LEU A 503 -25.27 -40.88 14.57
N ALA A 504 -25.17 -42.15 14.99
CA ALA A 504 -26.06 -43.21 14.51
C ALA A 504 -27.53 -42.94 14.90
N GLN A 505 -27.76 -42.49 16.13
CA GLN A 505 -29.09 -42.11 16.64
C GLN A 505 -29.59 -40.81 16.02
N PHE A 506 -28.68 -39.87 15.70
CA PHE A 506 -29.01 -38.65 14.96
C PHE A 506 -29.54 -38.99 13.56
N ARG A 507 -28.83 -39.83 12.78
CA ARG A 507 -29.30 -40.22 11.43
C ARG A 507 -30.57 -41.07 11.44
N GLU A 508 -30.83 -41.86 12.49
CA GLU A 508 -32.11 -42.56 12.67
C GLU A 508 -33.26 -41.57 12.96
N ARG A 509 -33.04 -40.58 13.83
CA ARG A 509 -34.07 -39.65 14.31
C ARG A 509 -34.33 -38.47 13.37
N PHE A 510 -33.32 -38.03 12.63
CA PHE A 510 -33.35 -36.87 11.73
C PHE A 510 -32.82 -37.25 10.33
N PRO A 511 -33.48 -38.20 9.63
CA PRO A 511 -32.99 -38.73 8.36
C PRO A 511 -32.91 -37.63 7.30
N GLY A 512 -31.71 -37.44 6.73
CA GLY A 512 -31.43 -36.48 5.66
C GLY A 512 -30.73 -35.20 6.10
N LEU A 513 -30.59 -34.92 7.41
CA LEU A 513 -29.73 -33.83 7.88
C LEU A 513 -28.24 -34.24 7.83
N PRO A 514 -27.32 -33.34 7.43
CA PRO A 514 -25.91 -33.66 7.25
C PRO A 514 -25.08 -33.53 8.54
N THR A 515 -23.88 -34.14 8.53
CA THR A 515 -22.76 -33.75 9.42
C THR A 515 -22.16 -32.42 8.96
N LEU A 516 -21.38 -31.77 9.82
CA LEU A 516 -20.60 -30.60 9.39
C LEU A 516 -19.57 -30.99 8.33
N GLU A 517 -18.91 -32.15 8.46
CA GLU A 517 -17.98 -32.71 7.47
C GLU A 517 -18.59 -32.81 6.05
N GLU A 518 -19.82 -33.32 5.92
CA GLU A 518 -20.55 -33.38 4.64
C GLU A 518 -20.83 -31.98 4.07
N VAL A 519 -20.99 -30.97 4.92
CA VAL A 519 -21.20 -29.56 4.53
C VAL A 519 -19.88 -28.86 4.18
N LEU A 520 -18.79 -29.12 4.89
CA LEU A 520 -17.47 -28.55 4.59
C LEU A 520 -16.86 -29.14 3.32
N GLN A 521 -17.16 -30.41 2.99
CA GLN A 521 -16.85 -30.97 1.67
C GLN A 521 -17.54 -30.16 0.55
N PHE A 522 -18.84 -29.89 0.71
CA PHE A 522 -19.56 -29.03 -0.24
C PHE A 522 -19.00 -27.59 -0.26
N GLN A 523 -18.62 -27.02 0.89
CA GLN A 523 -18.02 -25.69 0.96
C GLN A 523 -16.71 -25.63 0.18
N LYS A 524 -15.82 -26.60 0.39
CA LYS A 524 -14.53 -26.77 -0.31
C LYS A 524 -14.70 -26.91 -1.83
N ASP A 525 -15.65 -27.75 -2.27
CA ASP A 525 -15.93 -27.99 -3.69
C ASP A 525 -16.60 -26.79 -4.38
N SER A 526 -17.33 -25.95 -3.63
CA SER A 526 -18.01 -24.76 -4.16
C SER A 526 -17.23 -23.44 -4.00
N ARG A 527 -16.24 -23.41 -3.09
CA ARG A 527 -15.59 -22.20 -2.56
C ARG A 527 -16.60 -21.11 -2.20
N SER A 528 -17.56 -21.49 -1.35
CA SER A 528 -18.62 -20.60 -0.85
C SER A 528 -18.35 -20.15 0.59
N ASN A 529 -18.76 -18.92 0.92
CA ASN A 529 -18.58 -18.38 2.27
C ASN A 529 -19.72 -18.82 3.20
N HIS A 530 -19.39 -19.05 4.47
CA HIS A 530 -20.30 -19.70 5.43
C HIS A 530 -20.36 -18.95 6.76
N VAL A 531 -21.57 -18.69 7.26
CA VAL A 531 -21.82 -18.24 8.64
C VAL A 531 -22.22 -19.43 9.50
N LEU A 532 -21.40 -19.79 10.49
CA LEU A 532 -21.55 -21.02 11.29
C LEU A 532 -22.04 -20.70 12.71
N GLU A 533 -23.28 -21.05 13.05
CA GLU A 533 -23.80 -20.88 14.42
C GLU A 533 -23.53 -22.10 15.32
N TYR A 534 -22.72 -21.89 16.37
CA TYR A 534 -22.58 -22.83 17.47
C TYR A 534 -23.79 -22.71 18.42
N LYS A 535 -24.67 -23.72 18.45
CA LYS A 535 -25.86 -23.70 19.31
C LYS A 535 -25.51 -23.97 20.77
N GLY A 536 -25.74 -22.97 21.62
CA GLY A 536 -25.56 -23.05 23.08
C GLY A 536 -24.10 -23.06 23.53
N PHE A 537 -23.85 -23.61 24.72
CA PHE A 537 -22.52 -23.69 25.32
C PHE A 537 -21.68 -24.83 24.74
N TRP A 538 -20.47 -24.51 24.27
CA TRP A 538 -19.45 -25.46 23.79
C TRP A 538 -18.15 -25.30 24.58
N THR A 539 -17.43 -26.42 24.76
CA THR A 539 -16.09 -26.44 25.37
C THR A 539 -15.00 -26.19 24.33
N GLN A 540 -13.79 -25.83 24.78
CA GLN A 540 -12.61 -25.74 23.91
C GLN A 540 -12.30 -27.07 23.18
N GLU A 541 -12.59 -28.22 23.79
CA GLU A 541 -12.48 -29.53 23.14
C GLU A 541 -13.46 -29.66 21.96
N GLY A 542 -14.73 -29.28 22.16
CA GLY A 542 -15.74 -29.26 21.08
C GLY A 542 -15.40 -28.25 19.98
N ALA A 543 -14.89 -27.07 20.34
CA ALA A 543 -14.42 -26.06 19.39
C ALA A 543 -13.18 -26.52 18.59
N THR A 544 -12.26 -27.25 19.23
CA THR A 544 -11.06 -27.82 18.57
C THR A 544 -11.45 -28.80 17.45
N ILE A 545 -12.44 -29.67 17.69
CA ILE A 545 -12.93 -30.61 16.65
C ILE A 545 -13.43 -29.85 15.41
N VAL A 546 -14.16 -28.75 15.60
CA VAL A 546 -14.65 -27.94 14.47
C VAL A 546 -13.52 -27.20 13.78
N ARG A 547 -12.57 -26.60 14.52
CA ARG A 547 -11.39 -25.94 13.96
C ARG A 547 -10.55 -26.89 13.13
N ASP A 548 -10.26 -28.08 13.66
CA ASP A 548 -9.46 -29.10 12.97
C ASP A 548 -10.11 -29.53 11.64
N LEU A 549 -11.45 -29.68 11.61
CA LEU A 549 -12.19 -29.90 10.37
C LEU A 549 -12.09 -28.70 9.40
N LEU A 550 -12.23 -27.46 9.87
CA LEU A 550 -12.11 -26.28 9.00
C LEU A 550 -10.73 -26.20 8.32
N VAL A 551 -9.67 -26.55 9.06
CA VAL A 551 -8.28 -26.57 8.56
C VAL A 551 -8.00 -27.79 7.66
N GLU A 552 -8.55 -28.96 7.95
CA GLU A 552 -8.44 -30.15 7.08
C GLU A 552 -9.14 -29.93 5.73
N TYR A 553 -10.29 -29.25 5.75
CA TYR A 553 -11.00 -28.86 4.54
C TYR A 553 -10.37 -27.66 3.85
N GLY A 554 -9.63 -26.81 4.58
CA GLY A 554 -8.91 -25.65 4.02
C GLY A 554 -9.81 -24.46 3.76
N VAL A 555 -10.85 -24.29 4.57
CA VAL A 555 -11.93 -23.28 4.42
C VAL A 555 -12.03 -22.34 5.63
N GLN A 556 -11.06 -22.38 6.54
CA GLN A 556 -11.05 -21.59 7.78
C GLN A 556 -11.13 -20.07 7.57
N ASP A 557 -10.63 -19.56 6.44
CA ASP A 557 -10.66 -18.13 6.10
C ASP A 557 -12.00 -17.69 5.48
N ASP A 558 -12.81 -18.64 5.00
CA ASP A 558 -14.12 -18.41 4.35
C ASP A 558 -15.31 -18.51 5.34
N VAL A 559 -15.04 -18.65 6.65
CA VAL A 559 -16.03 -18.94 7.69
C VAL A 559 -16.11 -17.83 8.74
N ILE A 560 -17.31 -17.26 8.92
CA ILE A 560 -17.66 -16.39 10.05
C ILE A 560 -18.36 -17.23 11.11
N THR A 561 -17.79 -17.31 12.31
CA THR A 561 -18.40 -18.04 13.43
C THR A 561 -19.34 -17.14 14.23
N GLN A 562 -20.50 -17.65 14.62
CA GLN A 562 -21.45 -16.96 15.48
C GLN A 562 -22.01 -17.84 16.61
N SER A 563 -22.48 -17.21 17.68
CA SER A 563 -23.28 -17.86 18.73
C SER A 563 -24.03 -16.80 19.55
N PHE A 564 -25.08 -17.21 20.25
CA PHE A 564 -25.70 -16.41 21.32
C PHE A 564 -24.89 -16.46 22.62
N ASP A 565 -24.07 -17.50 22.82
CA ASP A 565 -23.30 -17.75 24.04
C ASP A 565 -21.89 -17.14 23.93
N LEU A 566 -21.62 -16.11 24.74
CA LEU A 566 -20.31 -15.44 24.75
C LEU A 566 -19.18 -16.37 25.24
N ALA A 567 -19.46 -17.32 26.14
CA ALA A 567 -18.44 -18.25 26.62
C ALA A 567 -18.10 -19.32 25.56
N THR A 568 -19.03 -19.65 24.67
CA THR A 568 -18.72 -20.39 23.43
C THR A 568 -17.78 -19.60 22.54
N LEU A 569 -18.05 -18.31 22.30
CA LEU A 569 -17.18 -17.46 21.46
C LEU A 569 -15.78 -17.27 22.08
N ASP A 570 -15.70 -17.05 23.39
CA ASP A 570 -14.43 -17.01 24.14
C ASP A 570 -13.66 -18.35 24.01
N ASN A 571 -14.37 -19.49 24.05
CA ASN A 571 -13.75 -20.81 23.87
C ASN A 571 -13.29 -21.08 22.43
N VAL A 572 -13.98 -20.55 21.41
CA VAL A 572 -13.50 -20.60 20.01
C VAL A 572 -12.26 -19.72 19.87
N HIS A 573 -12.29 -18.47 20.35
CA HIS A 573 -11.14 -17.55 20.30
C HIS A 573 -9.90 -18.11 21.02
N ALA A 574 -10.09 -18.85 22.12
CA ALA A 574 -9.00 -19.51 22.85
C ALA A 574 -8.40 -20.72 22.11
N VAL A 575 -9.13 -21.34 21.19
CA VAL A 575 -8.66 -22.44 20.31
C VAL A 575 -7.99 -21.89 19.06
N ASP A 576 -8.57 -20.82 18.49
CA ASP A 576 -8.03 -20.13 17.32
C ASP A 576 -8.37 -18.62 17.33
N PRO A 577 -7.38 -17.76 17.64
CA PRO A 577 -7.59 -16.31 17.66
C PRO A 577 -7.82 -15.65 16.30
N SER A 578 -7.61 -16.34 15.16
CA SER A 578 -7.80 -15.72 13.84
C SER A 578 -9.22 -15.87 13.27
N MET A 579 -10.03 -16.79 13.80
CA MET A 579 -11.41 -16.99 13.33
C MET A 579 -12.27 -15.73 13.58
N PRO A 580 -12.98 -15.18 12.57
CA PRO A 580 -13.82 -14.01 12.75
C PRO A 580 -15.12 -14.35 13.49
N LEU A 581 -15.35 -13.70 14.64
CA LEU A 581 -16.45 -14.01 15.56
C LEU A 581 -17.53 -12.92 15.60
N MET A 582 -18.81 -13.30 15.52
CA MET A 582 -19.97 -12.41 15.63
C MET A 582 -20.92 -12.88 16.75
N TRP A 583 -21.37 -11.97 17.63
CA TRP A 583 -22.29 -12.34 18.72
C TRP A 583 -23.76 -12.12 18.36
N LEU A 584 -24.56 -13.19 18.40
CA LEU A 584 -26.01 -13.15 18.16
C LEU A 584 -26.75 -12.57 19.36
N THR A 585 -27.59 -11.56 19.11
CA THR A 585 -28.39 -10.89 20.13
C THR A 585 -29.85 -10.75 19.73
N SER A 586 -30.75 -10.69 20.72
CA SER A 586 -32.17 -10.36 20.47
C SER A 586 -32.39 -8.86 20.26
N THR A 587 -31.47 -8.02 20.73
CA THR A 587 -31.53 -6.56 20.71
C THR A 587 -30.12 -5.98 20.65
N VAL A 588 -29.94 -4.82 20.00
CA VAL A 588 -28.64 -4.17 19.81
C VAL A 588 -27.92 -3.92 21.13
N GLY A 589 -28.58 -3.30 22.11
CA GLY A 589 -28.06 -3.08 23.46
C GLY A 589 -28.13 -4.29 24.42
N GLN A 590 -28.10 -5.53 23.90
CA GLN A 590 -28.04 -6.72 24.77
C GLN A 590 -26.71 -6.75 25.52
N GLY A 591 -26.75 -6.99 26.84
CA GLY A 591 -25.55 -7.06 27.69
C GLY A 591 -24.88 -5.71 28.00
N GLY A 592 -25.16 -4.64 27.24
CA GLY A 592 -24.60 -3.30 27.45
C GLY A 592 -24.47 -2.52 26.15
N ASP A 593 -23.42 -1.72 26.05
CA ASP A 593 -22.99 -1.11 24.79
C ASP A 593 -22.38 -2.18 23.86
N PRO A 594 -22.91 -2.40 22.64
CA PRO A 594 -22.40 -3.42 21.73
C PRO A 594 -20.96 -3.17 21.28
N VAL A 595 -20.48 -1.91 21.27
CA VAL A 595 -19.08 -1.58 20.97
C VAL A 595 -18.17 -2.08 22.11
N ALA A 596 -18.54 -1.79 23.36
CA ALA A 596 -17.79 -2.28 24.53
C ALA A 596 -17.81 -3.81 24.64
N VAL A 597 -18.95 -4.47 24.43
CA VAL A 597 -19.06 -5.94 24.52
C VAL A 597 -18.28 -6.63 23.38
N SER A 598 -18.41 -6.14 22.14
CA SER A 598 -17.63 -6.71 21.01
C SER A 598 -16.12 -6.50 21.18
N ALA A 599 -15.68 -5.38 21.75
CA ALA A 599 -14.27 -5.17 22.09
C ALA A 599 -13.78 -6.07 23.25
N ALA A 600 -14.62 -6.38 24.23
CA ALA A 600 -14.24 -7.20 25.39
C ALA A 600 -14.06 -8.70 25.06
N HIS A 601 -14.78 -9.20 24.04
CA HIS A 601 -14.80 -10.61 23.63
C HIS A 601 -14.10 -10.86 22.27
N SER A 602 -13.18 -9.98 21.86
CA SER A 602 -12.43 -10.07 20.58
C SER A 602 -13.30 -10.18 19.30
N LEU A 603 -14.54 -9.71 19.33
CA LEU A 603 -15.52 -9.97 18.26
C LEU A 603 -15.35 -9.01 17.07
N LEU A 604 -15.55 -9.51 15.86
CA LEU A 604 -15.71 -8.70 14.64
C LEU A 604 -16.95 -7.79 14.75
N GLY A 605 -17.99 -8.21 15.45
CA GLY A 605 -19.23 -7.44 15.55
C GLY A 605 -20.38 -8.16 16.27
N ILE A 606 -21.60 -7.68 16.05
CA ILE A 606 -22.83 -8.27 16.60
C ILE A 606 -23.89 -8.55 15.52
N ASN A 607 -24.70 -9.57 15.75
CA ASN A 607 -25.81 -9.95 14.89
C ASN A 607 -27.14 -9.80 15.67
N PRO A 608 -27.80 -8.62 15.63
CA PRO A 608 -29.05 -8.39 16.37
C PRO A 608 -30.31 -8.76 15.58
N SER A 609 -31.34 -9.28 16.26
CA SER A 609 -32.69 -9.34 15.67
C SER A 609 -33.45 -8.03 15.80
N GLY A 610 -33.13 -7.20 16.80
CA GLY A 610 -33.69 -5.84 16.91
C GLY A 610 -33.19 -4.94 15.78
N THR A 611 -34.05 -4.07 15.24
CA THR A 611 -33.64 -3.10 14.21
C THR A 611 -32.74 -2.04 14.85
N PRO A 612 -31.50 -1.82 14.35
CA PRO A 612 -30.64 -0.77 14.87
C PRO A 612 -31.11 0.62 14.43
N THR A 613 -30.78 1.63 15.23
CA THR A 613 -30.82 3.03 14.81
C THR A 613 -29.56 3.40 14.03
N ALA A 614 -29.62 4.46 13.22
CA ALA A 614 -28.45 4.95 12.49
C ALA A 614 -27.28 5.32 13.41
N ALA A 615 -27.56 5.75 14.65
CA ALA A 615 -26.54 6.06 15.64
C ALA A 615 -25.82 4.79 16.16
N GLU A 616 -26.53 3.67 16.30
CA GLU A 616 -25.93 2.39 16.71
C GLU A 616 -25.07 1.79 15.59
N VAL A 617 -25.52 1.85 14.32
CA VAL A 617 -24.71 1.42 13.17
C VAL A 617 -23.44 2.28 13.06
N ALA A 618 -23.58 3.61 13.13
CA ALA A 618 -22.45 4.53 13.07
C ALA A 618 -21.47 4.34 14.24
N ALA A 619 -21.95 4.02 15.45
CA ALA A 619 -21.09 3.72 16.59
C ALA A 619 -20.28 2.42 16.40
N MET A 620 -20.92 1.37 15.87
CA MET A 620 -20.25 0.11 15.51
C MET A 620 -19.17 0.36 14.45
N HIS A 621 -19.51 1.04 13.37
CA HIS A 621 -18.59 1.37 12.27
C HIS A 621 -17.42 2.25 12.72
N ALA A 622 -17.67 3.27 13.55
CA ALA A 622 -16.62 4.14 14.09
C ALA A 622 -15.64 3.39 15.02
N ALA A 623 -16.06 2.25 15.58
CA ALA A 623 -15.21 1.35 16.36
C ALA A 623 -14.57 0.22 15.53
N GLY A 624 -14.76 0.21 14.20
CA GLY A 624 -14.28 -0.85 13.30
C GLY A 624 -15.04 -2.18 13.45
N ARG A 625 -16.24 -2.18 14.02
CA ARG A 625 -17.07 -3.36 14.27
C ARG A 625 -18.20 -3.49 13.25
N LYS A 626 -18.66 -4.72 13.04
CA LYS A 626 -19.68 -5.11 12.05
C LYS A 626 -21.07 -5.31 12.66
N ILE A 627 -22.12 -5.14 11.85
CA ILE A 627 -23.51 -5.41 12.26
C ILE A 627 -24.32 -6.15 11.18
N PHE A 628 -24.72 -7.40 11.42
CA PHE A 628 -25.60 -8.17 10.52
C PHE A 628 -26.99 -8.41 11.14
N VAL A 629 -28.06 -7.93 10.52
CA VAL A 629 -29.40 -7.96 11.14
C VAL A 629 -30.19 -9.20 10.72
N TRP A 630 -30.78 -9.93 11.68
CA TRP A 630 -31.51 -11.20 11.46
C TRP A 630 -32.95 -11.20 12.01
N THR A 631 -33.75 -12.26 11.80
CA THR A 631 -33.91 -12.85 10.47
C THR A 631 -34.93 -11.98 9.75
N ARG A 632 -34.53 -11.37 8.62
CA ARG A 632 -35.28 -10.27 8.00
C ARG A 632 -35.90 -10.68 6.68
N GLY A 633 -37.00 -10.01 6.32
CA GLY A 633 -37.76 -10.28 5.10
C GLY A 633 -37.97 -9.02 4.25
N PRO A 634 -38.61 -9.14 3.08
CA PRO A 634 -38.64 -8.07 2.07
C PRO A 634 -39.18 -6.70 2.49
N ALA A 635 -39.93 -6.62 3.59
CA ALA A 635 -40.40 -5.35 4.15
C ALA A 635 -39.30 -4.52 4.83
N ASP A 636 -38.23 -5.16 5.32
CA ASP A 636 -37.13 -4.51 6.03
C ASP A 636 -35.95 -4.13 5.13
N PHE A 637 -35.81 -4.75 3.94
CA PHE A 637 -34.60 -4.63 3.10
C PHE A 637 -34.21 -3.18 2.83
N ALA A 638 -35.16 -2.35 2.39
CA ALA A 638 -34.91 -0.94 2.07
C ALA A 638 -34.51 -0.11 3.30
N SER A 639 -35.08 -0.36 4.48
CA SER A 639 -34.77 0.40 5.70
C SER A 639 -33.42 0.01 6.28
N LEU A 640 -33.06 -1.27 6.25
CA LEU A 640 -31.76 -1.77 6.71
C LEU A 640 -30.61 -1.35 5.79
N THR A 641 -30.85 -1.35 4.47
CA THR A 641 -29.88 -0.84 3.48
C THR A 641 -29.65 0.67 3.65
N ALA A 642 -30.72 1.45 3.85
CA ALA A 642 -30.62 2.88 4.14
C ALA A 642 -29.94 3.19 5.49
N LEU A 643 -29.95 2.26 6.45
CA LEU A 643 -29.20 2.35 7.71
C LEU A 643 -27.71 2.01 7.55
N GLY A 644 -27.30 1.35 6.45
CA GLY A 644 -25.91 0.95 6.21
C GLY A 644 -25.46 -0.28 7.00
N VAL A 645 -26.35 -1.23 7.29
CA VAL A 645 -25.95 -2.47 7.99
C VAL A 645 -25.00 -3.30 7.11
N ASP A 646 -23.99 -3.94 7.72
CA ASP A 646 -22.97 -4.68 6.97
C ASP A 646 -23.51 -5.93 6.27
N GLY A 647 -24.65 -6.46 6.74
CA GLY A 647 -25.28 -7.65 6.18
C GLY A 647 -26.71 -7.84 6.67
N ILE A 648 -27.49 -8.61 5.90
CA ILE A 648 -28.86 -8.98 6.23
C ILE A 648 -28.97 -10.50 6.18
N ILE A 649 -29.25 -11.10 7.34
CA ILE A 649 -29.53 -12.53 7.49
C ILE A 649 -31.02 -12.72 7.22
N THR A 650 -31.35 -13.43 6.14
CA THR A 650 -32.69 -13.45 5.55
C THR A 650 -33.14 -14.87 5.20
N ASN A 651 -34.44 -15.15 5.38
CA ASN A 651 -35.07 -16.37 4.85
C ASN A 651 -35.34 -16.25 3.34
N ASP A 652 -35.36 -15.03 2.79
CA ASP A 652 -35.76 -14.71 1.42
C ASP A 652 -34.53 -14.25 0.60
N ALA A 653 -33.46 -15.03 0.61
CA ALA A 653 -32.13 -14.62 0.12
C ALA A 653 -32.11 -14.23 -1.36
N GLY A 654 -32.75 -15.01 -2.24
CA GLY A 654 -32.87 -14.71 -3.67
C GLY A 654 -33.78 -13.51 -3.94
N ALA A 655 -34.74 -13.23 -3.06
CA ALA A 655 -35.51 -11.98 -3.10
C ALA A 655 -34.64 -10.77 -2.71
N LEU A 656 -33.73 -10.92 -1.72
CA LEU A 656 -32.78 -9.87 -1.36
C LEU A 656 -31.77 -9.61 -2.49
N VAL A 657 -31.18 -10.65 -3.10
CA VAL A 657 -30.29 -10.48 -4.27
C VAL A 657 -31.05 -9.80 -5.42
N SER A 658 -32.30 -10.19 -5.69
CA SER A 658 -33.12 -9.56 -6.73
C SER A 658 -33.45 -8.09 -6.42
N TRP A 659 -33.68 -7.77 -5.15
CA TRP A 659 -33.93 -6.40 -4.68
C TRP A 659 -32.66 -5.55 -4.77
N TYR A 660 -31.51 -6.04 -4.27
CA TYR A 660 -30.20 -5.40 -4.43
C TYR A 660 -29.82 -5.19 -5.89
N ALA A 661 -30.04 -6.18 -6.76
CA ALA A 661 -29.78 -6.03 -8.20
C ALA A 661 -30.65 -4.93 -8.83
N SER A 662 -31.90 -4.79 -8.39
CA SER A 662 -32.81 -3.73 -8.86
C SER A 662 -32.41 -2.35 -8.31
N TYR A 663 -32.14 -2.26 -7.01
CA TYR A 663 -31.69 -1.05 -6.30
C TYR A 663 -30.36 -0.54 -6.86
N ASN A 664 -29.38 -1.43 -7.04
CA ASN A 664 -28.10 -1.11 -7.66
C ASN A 664 -28.26 -0.70 -9.13
N ALA A 665 -29.16 -1.33 -9.91
CA ALA A 665 -29.44 -0.91 -11.27
C ALA A 665 -30.10 0.48 -11.35
N GLU A 666 -30.98 0.84 -10.42
CA GLU A 666 -31.54 2.19 -10.29
C GLU A 666 -30.46 3.23 -9.94
N LEU A 667 -29.43 2.83 -9.19
CA LEU A 667 -28.24 3.62 -8.86
C LEU A 667 -27.13 3.57 -9.94
N GLY A 668 -27.29 2.77 -11.00
CA GLY A 668 -26.28 2.58 -12.07
C GLY A 668 -25.06 1.71 -11.67
N LEU A 669 -25.13 1.01 -10.55
CA LEU A 669 -24.11 0.11 -10.01
C LEU A 669 -24.27 -1.32 -10.55
N GLN A 670 -23.18 -2.06 -10.61
CA GLN A 670 -23.19 -3.51 -10.90
C GLN A 670 -22.42 -4.27 -9.83
N THR A 671 -22.96 -5.40 -9.37
CA THR A 671 -22.24 -6.33 -8.50
C THR A 671 -21.17 -7.03 -9.31
N CYS A 672 -19.92 -7.00 -8.83
CA CYS A 672 -18.83 -7.74 -9.45
C CYS A 672 -18.67 -9.11 -8.81
N ARG A 673 -17.93 -9.97 -9.51
CA ARG A 673 -17.51 -11.29 -9.08
C ARG A 673 -15.99 -11.36 -9.15
N ASP A 674 -15.39 -12.06 -8.21
CA ASP A 674 -13.94 -12.10 -8.06
C ASP A 674 -13.30 -12.98 -9.13
N VAL A 675 -12.07 -12.62 -9.53
CA VAL A 675 -11.24 -13.35 -10.48
C VAL A 675 -9.97 -13.80 -9.75
N THR A 676 -9.96 -15.07 -9.35
CA THR A 676 -8.76 -15.69 -8.77
C THR A 676 -7.93 -16.34 -9.88
N VAL A 677 -6.61 -16.15 -9.84
CA VAL A 677 -5.68 -16.84 -10.74
C VAL A 677 -4.73 -17.70 -9.92
N GLU A 678 -4.77 -19.00 -10.16
CA GLU A 678 -3.89 -19.99 -9.55
C GLU A 678 -2.71 -20.27 -10.48
N VAL A 679 -1.50 -20.41 -9.92
CA VAL A 679 -0.26 -20.60 -10.67
C VAL A 679 0.34 -21.95 -10.32
N GLU A 680 0.47 -22.82 -11.32
CA GLU A 680 1.18 -24.10 -11.21
C GLU A 680 2.51 -24.05 -11.97
N GLY A 681 3.57 -24.59 -11.39
CA GLY A 681 4.92 -24.55 -12.00
C GLY A 681 5.60 -23.19 -11.92
N ALA A 682 6.61 -22.95 -12.76
CA ALA A 682 7.47 -21.77 -12.69
C ALA A 682 7.01 -20.66 -13.65
N GLY A 683 6.23 -19.72 -13.12
CA GLY A 683 5.83 -18.49 -13.80
C GLY A 683 5.05 -17.57 -12.88
N THR A 684 4.38 -16.59 -13.47
CA THR A 684 3.43 -15.69 -12.78
C THR A 684 2.24 -15.47 -13.69
N ALA A 685 1.02 -15.45 -13.16
CA ALA A 685 -0.17 -15.07 -13.92
C ALA A 685 -1.02 -14.10 -13.09
N VAL A 686 -1.53 -13.06 -13.75
CA VAL A 686 -2.35 -12.01 -13.14
C VAL A 686 -3.53 -11.66 -14.04
N PRO A 687 -4.75 -11.44 -13.51
CA PRO A 687 -5.83 -10.86 -14.28
C PRO A 687 -5.62 -9.35 -14.43
N ASP A 688 -6.13 -8.77 -15.50
CA ASP A 688 -6.18 -7.31 -15.71
C ASP A 688 -7.10 -6.59 -14.71
N VAL A 689 -8.13 -7.29 -14.21
CA VAL A 689 -9.02 -6.85 -13.13
C VAL A 689 -9.24 -7.96 -12.10
N ALA A 690 -9.10 -7.64 -10.80
CA ALA A 690 -9.34 -8.60 -9.72
C ALA A 690 -10.82 -8.93 -9.51
N THR A 691 -11.73 -8.06 -9.95
CA THR A 691 -13.19 -8.26 -9.87
C THR A 691 -13.85 -7.74 -11.14
N GLN A 692 -14.83 -8.44 -11.69
CA GLN A 692 -15.55 -8.01 -12.90
C GLN A 692 -17.04 -8.33 -12.83
N ALA A 693 -17.88 -7.44 -13.38
CA ALA A 693 -19.31 -7.64 -13.51
C ALA A 693 -19.62 -8.63 -14.64
N ALA A 694 -20.65 -9.45 -14.46
CA ALA A 694 -21.08 -10.46 -15.42
C ALA A 694 -21.33 -9.88 -16.83
N GLY A 695 -20.86 -10.58 -17.86
CA GLY A 695 -20.84 -10.11 -19.24
C GLY A 695 -19.67 -9.18 -19.60
N GLY A 696 -18.88 -8.75 -18.62
CA GLY A 696 -17.62 -8.03 -18.85
C GLY A 696 -16.53 -8.92 -19.46
N LYS A 697 -15.41 -8.30 -19.83
CA LYS A 697 -14.19 -8.99 -20.28
C LYS A 697 -13.13 -8.94 -19.21
N VAL A 698 -12.33 -10.01 -19.14
CA VAL A 698 -11.18 -10.19 -18.25
C VAL A 698 -10.08 -10.87 -19.07
N THR A 699 -8.85 -10.42 -18.94
CA THR A 699 -7.67 -10.95 -19.63
C THR A 699 -6.61 -11.37 -18.62
N VAL A 700 -6.29 -12.66 -18.56
CA VAL A 700 -5.22 -13.19 -17.69
C VAL A 700 -3.89 -13.14 -18.44
N THR A 701 -2.99 -12.29 -17.96
CA THR A 701 -1.62 -12.18 -18.47
C THR A 701 -0.73 -13.20 -17.75
N ALA A 702 -0.43 -14.31 -18.42
CA ALA A 702 0.45 -15.35 -17.92
C ALA A 702 1.87 -15.20 -18.50
N THR A 703 2.86 -15.01 -17.62
CA THR A 703 4.28 -14.79 -17.94
C THR A 703 5.12 -15.95 -17.39
N PRO A 704 5.70 -16.81 -18.24
CA PRO A 704 6.58 -17.89 -17.80
C PRO A 704 7.87 -17.39 -17.16
N ALA A 705 8.47 -18.19 -16.26
CA ALA A 705 9.84 -17.97 -15.83
C ALA A 705 10.84 -18.23 -16.98
N PRO A 706 12.09 -17.74 -16.91
CA PRO A 706 13.13 -18.09 -17.86
C PRO A 706 13.25 -19.62 -18.05
N GLY A 707 13.35 -20.06 -19.31
CA GLY A 707 13.41 -21.48 -19.66
C GLY A 707 12.12 -22.28 -19.44
N HIS A 708 10.99 -21.61 -19.24
CA HIS A 708 9.67 -22.22 -19.13
C HIS A 708 8.70 -21.63 -20.17
N HIS A 709 7.59 -22.33 -20.43
CA HIS A 709 6.50 -21.89 -21.28
C HIS A 709 5.14 -22.08 -20.56
N LEU A 710 4.12 -21.40 -21.06
CA LEU A 710 2.73 -21.59 -20.62
C LEU A 710 2.20 -22.89 -21.24
N ALA A 711 2.01 -23.92 -20.43
CA ALA A 711 1.51 -25.22 -20.87
C ALA A 711 -0.02 -25.23 -20.99
N SER A 712 -0.72 -24.54 -20.08
CA SER A 712 -2.18 -24.33 -20.19
C SER A 712 -2.64 -23.08 -19.44
N LEU A 713 -3.78 -22.56 -19.87
CA LEU A 713 -4.54 -21.52 -19.19
C LEU A 713 -6.02 -21.92 -19.28
N ALA A 714 -6.61 -22.35 -18.16
CA ALA A 714 -7.95 -22.94 -18.14
C ALA A 714 -8.76 -22.41 -16.96
N GLY A 715 -10.01 -22.01 -17.21
CA GLY A 715 -10.94 -21.66 -16.13
C GLY A 715 -11.79 -22.86 -15.72
N ALA A 716 -11.92 -23.08 -14.41
CA ALA A 716 -12.47 -24.31 -13.85
C ALA A 716 -13.55 -24.13 -12.77
N SER A 717 -13.86 -22.88 -12.37
CA SER A 717 -15.24 -22.51 -12.05
C SER A 717 -15.64 -21.24 -12.81
N PRO A 718 -16.81 -21.21 -13.47
CA PRO A 718 -17.59 -22.39 -13.84
C PRO A 718 -16.75 -23.36 -14.67
N ALA A 719 -16.99 -24.66 -14.53
CA ALA A 719 -16.44 -25.64 -15.45
C ALA A 719 -16.90 -25.29 -16.89
N GLU A 720 -15.99 -25.44 -17.87
CA GLU A 720 -16.16 -24.97 -19.25
C GLU A 720 -16.09 -23.43 -19.46
N LEU A 721 -15.30 -22.70 -18.66
CA LEU A 721 -14.97 -21.30 -18.96
C LEU A 721 -14.13 -21.21 -20.26
N ALA A 722 -14.74 -20.67 -21.32
CA ALA A 722 -14.07 -20.47 -22.61
C ALA A 722 -13.12 -19.25 -22.57
N ILE A 723 -11.83 -19.52 -22.33
CA ILE A 723 -10.72 -18.57 -22.50
C ILE A 723 -10.21 -18.62 -23.95
N ASP A 724 -9.99 -17.47 -24.58
CA ASP A 724 -9.43 -17.39 -25.93
C ASP A 724 -7.89 -17.33 -25.95
N ALA A 725 -7.29 -17.41 -27.14
CA ALA A 725 -5.83 -17.44 -27.34
C ALA A 725 -5.08 -16.16 -26.91
N SER A 726 -5.78 -15.11 -26.46
CA SER A 726 -5.17 -13.92 -25.83
C SER A 726 -5.20 -13.98 -24.29
N GLY A 727 -5.70 -15.07 -23.71
CA GLY A 727 -5.98 -15.17 -22.27
C GLY A 727 -7.27 -14.49 -21.84
N THR A 728 -8.14 -14.12 -22.79
CA THR A 728 -9.36 -13.34 -22.52
C THR A 728 -10.60 -14.22 -22.42
N PHE A 729 -11.46 -13.96 -21.43
CA PHE A 729 -12.76 -14.62 -21.27
C PHE A 729 -13.89 -13.61 -21.03
N THR A 730 -15.14 -14.08 -21.02
CA THR A 730 -16.32 -13.28 -20.63
C THR A 730 -16.74 -13.66 -19.21
N MET A 731 -16.86 -12.68 -18.31
CA MET A 731 -17.17 -12.94 -16.91
C MET A 731 -18.56 -13.56 -16.74
N PRO A 732 -18.72 -14.70 -16.04
CA PRO A 732 -20.01 -15.31 -15.74
C PRO A 732 -20.71 -14.62 -14.54
N THR A 733 -21.82 -15.19 -14.07
CA THR A 733 -22.63 -14.65 -12.95
C THR A 733 -22.10 -14.97 -11.55
N GLN A 734 -21.02 -15.77 -11.46
CA GLN A 734 -20.42 -16.29 -10.23
C GLN A 734 -18.91 -15.96 -10.16
N PRO A 735 -18.27 -16.03 -8.98
CA PRO A 735 -16.80 -15.94 -8.87
C PRO A 735 -16.11 -16.94 -9.81
N THR A 736 -14.98 -16.53 -10.37
CA THR A 736 -14.29 -17.28 -11.42
C THR A 736 -12.85 -17.55 -11.02
N TRP A 737 -12.38 -18.78 -11.21
CA TRP A 737 -10.97 -19.12 -11.05
C TRP A 737 -10.36 -19.72 -12.30
N VAL A 738 -9.13 -19.29 -12.58
CA VAL A 738 -8.33 -19.66 -13.75
C VAL A 738 -6.99 -20.22 -13.27
N THR A 739 -6.66 -21.43 -13.69
CA THR A 739 -5.35 -22.05 -13.45
C THR A 739 -4.44 -21.77 -14.64
N ALA A 740 -3.25 -21.21 -14.37
CA ALA A 740 -2.18 -21.00 -15.32
C ALA A 740 -1.03 -21.96 -14.99
N ALA A 741 -0.82 -22.98 -15.82
CA ALA A 741 0.20 -24.00 -15.60
C ALA A 741 1.41 -23.76 -16.51
N PHE A 742 2.60 -23.75 -15.92
CA PHE A 742 3.88 -23.51 -16.60
C PHE A 742 4.75 -24.77 -16.59
N ALA A 743 5.29 -25.15 -17.74
CA ALA A 743 6.19 -26.29 -17.90
C ALA A 743 7.60 -25.85 -18.31
N ALA A 744 8.61 -26.65 -17.95
CA ALA A 744 9.98 -26.42 -18.39
C ALA A 744 10.12 -26.66 -19.90
N ASN A 745 10.93 -25.85 -20.57
CA ASN A 745 11.17 -25.97 -22.01
C ASN A 745 11.86 -27.30 -22.34
N THR A 746 11.49 -27.89 -23.48
CA THR A 746 12.06 -29.13 -23.99
C THR A 746 12.61 -28.95 -25.40
N TRP A 747 13.73 -29.60 -25.70
CA TRP A 747 14.34 -29.57 -27.04
C TRP A 747 15.01 -30.91 -27.37
N THR A 748 15.31 -31.12 -28.65
CA THR A 748 16.08 -32.28 -29.11
C THR A 748 17.29 -31.87 -29.93
N ILE A 749 18.38 -32.61 -29.78
CA ILE A 749 19.62 -32.44 -30.53
C ILE A 749 19.88 -33.71 -31.33
N ALA A 750 20.00 -33.57 -32.65
CA ALA A 750 20.44 -34.61 -33.57
C ALA A 750 21.90 -34.36 -33.97
N TYR A 751 22.63 -35.42 -34.32
CA TYR A 751 24.07 -35.38 -34.56
C TYR A 751 24.40 -35.90 -35.97
N ASP A 752 25.15 -35.12 -36.74
CA ASP A 752 25.57 -35.44 -38.11
C ASP A 752 27.09 -35.64 -38.15
N ALA A 753 27.54 -36.74 -38.77
CA ALA A 753 28.94 -37.11 -38.85
C ALA A 753 29.78 -36.18 -39.75
N ASN A 754 29.15 -35.33 -40.58
CA ASN A 754 29.77 -34.28 -41.38
C ASN A 754 31.02 -34.74 -42.17
N GLY A 755 30.83 -35.74 -43.05
CA GLY A 755 31.91 -36.39 -43.80
C GLY A 755 32.68 -37.48 -43.03
N GLY A 756 32.37 -37.68 -41.75
CA GLY A 756 32.76 -38.86 -40.98
C GLY A 756 31.77 -40.03 -41.16
N SER A 757 31.83 -41.00 -40.23
CA SER A 757 31.04 -42.23 -40.26
C SER A 757 30.67 -42.74 -38.86
N GLY A 758 29.57 -43.47 -38.75
CA GLY A 758 28.96 -43.94 -37.50
C GLY A 758 27.54 -43.40 -37.32
N ASP A 759 26.87 -43.79 -36.24
CA ASP A 759 25.51 -43.36 -35.88
C ASP A 759 25.49 -42.88 -34.42
N ILE A 760 24.80 -41.78 -34.14
CA ILE A 760 24.50 -41.28 -32.79
C ILE A 760 22.99 -40.98 -32.72
N ALA A 761 22.31 -41.51 -31.70
CA ALA A 761 20.88 -41.27 -31.51
C ALA A 761 20.63 -39.82 -31.05
N ALA A 762 19.56 -39.19 -31.56
CA ALA A 762 19.16 -37.87 -31.13
C ALA A 762 18.80 -37.87 -29.63
N THR A 763 19.28 -36.87 -28.90
CA THR A 763 19.06 -36.71 -27.46
C THR A 763 17.93 -35.70 -27.20
N ALA A 764 17.14 -35.93 -26.15
CA ALA A 764 16.10 -35.02 -25.69
C ALA A 764 16.51 -34.41 -24.35
N HIS A 765 16.18 -33.14 -24.15
CA HIS A 765 16.65 -32.33 -23.03
C HIS A 765 15.52 -31.48 -22.46
N THR A 766 15.59 -31.18 -21.16
CA THR A 766 14.62 -30.33 -20.44
C THR A 766 15.37 -29.22 -19.72
N PHE A 767 14.77 -28.03 -19.65
CA PHE A 767 15.37 -26.90 -18.97
C PHE A 767 15.53 -27.16 -17.47
N GLY A 768 16.73 -26.87 -16.95
CA GLY A 768 17.12 -27.15 -15.56
C GLY A 768 17.90 -28.46 -15.37
N ASP A 769 17.80 -29.42 -16.30
CA ASP A 769 18.60 -30.65 -16.24
C ASP A 769 20.06 -30.38 -16.62
N SER A 770 20.99 -30.89 -15.80
CA SER A 770 22.44 -30.84 -16.08
C SER A 770 22.87 -31.89 -17.13
N SER A 771 22.15 -31.94 -18.24
CA SER A 771 22.36 -32.91 -19.32
C SER A 771 23.42 -32.42 -20.32
N ALA A 772 24.27 -33.34 -20.78
CA ALA A 772 25.35 -33.07 -21.72
C ALA A 772 24.98 -33.52 -23.15
N LEU A 773 25.72 -33.01 -24.13
CA LEU A 773 25.72 -33.52 -25.50
C LEU A 773 26.20 -34.99 -25.54
N ALA A 774 25.74 -35.74 -26.54
CA ALA A 774 26.24 -37.08 -26.78
C ALA A 774 27.74 -37.05 -27.13
N PRO A 775 28.57 -37.96 -26.57
CA PRO A 775 29.99 -38.04 -26.91
C PRO A 775 30.21 -38.30 -28.40
N GLY A 776 31.21 -37.62 -28.99
CA GLY A 776 31.58 -37.75 -30.41
C GLY A 776 32.16 -39.12 -30.78
N THR A 777 31.32 -40.12 -30.98
CA THR A 777 31.73 -41.49 -31.38
C THR A 777 31.91 -41.70 -32.89
N PHE A 778 31.74 -40.65 -33.70
CA PHE A 778 31.97 -40.71 -35.15
C PHE A 778 33.46 -40.88 -35.48
N VAL A 779 33.77 -41.44 -36.65
CA VAL A 779 35.14 -41.65 -37.13
C VAL A 779 35.32 -41.12 -38.56
N ARG A 780 36.39 -40.35 -38.80
CA ARG A 780 36.82 -39.85 -40.12
C ARG A 780 38.33 -40.05 -40.30
N ALA A 781 38.73 -40.91 -41.23
CA ALA A 781 40.14 -41.26 -41.41
C ALA A 781 40.99 -40.05 -41.82
N GLY A 782 42.09 -39.80 -41.12
CA GLY A 782 42.97 -38.63 -41.29
C GLY A 782 42.54 -37.39 -40.51
N TYR A 783 41.56 -37.51 -39.60
CA TYR A 783 41.07 -36.43 -38.76
C TYR A 783 40.80 -36.92 -37.33
N GLU A 784 40.84 -36.00 -36.37
CA GLU A 784 40.39 -36.14 -35.00
C GLU A 784 39.10 -35.32 -34.82
N PHE A 785 38.18 -35.82 -34.00
CA PHE A 785 36.95 -35.11 -33.65
C PHE A 785 37.29 -33.93 -32.72
N ALA A 786 36.85 -32.72 -33.09
CA ALA A 786 37.16 -31.47 -32.38
C ALA A 786 36.02 -30.97 -31.49
N GLY A 787 34.80 -31.43 -31.73
CA GLY A 787 33.58 -30.92 -31.11
C GLY A 787 32.46 -30.72 -32.13
N TRP A 788 31.45 -29.94 -31.75
CA TRP A 788 30.20 -29.76 -32.47
C TRP A 788 30.01 -28.32 -32.95
N ALA A 789 29.29 -28.13 -34.06
CA ALA A 789 28.84 -26.82 -34.54
C ALA A 789 27.43 -26.89 -35.16
N THR A 790 26.70 -25.78 -35.18
CA THR A 790 25.38 -25.64 -35.82
C THR A 790 25.46 -25.50 -37.34
N ALA A 791 26.63 -25.16 -37.89
CA ALA A 791 26.88 -25.08 -39.33
C ALA A 791 27.80 -26.22 -39.82
N PRO A 792 27.50 -26.87 -40.97
CA PRO A 792 28.30 -27.98 -41.50
C PRO A 792 29.68 -27.54 -42.04
N ASP A 793 29.84 -26.27 -42.40
CA ASP A 793 31.07 -25.67 -42.92
C ASP A 793 31.87 -24.89 -41.85
N ALA A 794 31.54 -25.07 -40.56
CA ALA A 794 32.27 -24.47 -39.45
C ALA A 794 33.74 -24.95 -39.40
N ALA A 795 34.67 -23.99 -39.30
CA ALA A 795 36.11 -24.25 -39.28
C ALA A 795 36.67 -24.63 -37.90
N GLU A 796 35.95 -24.27 -36.82
CA GLU A 796 36.26 -24.56 -35.42
C GLU A 796 34.96 -24.98 -34.71
N ALA A 797 35.07 -25.71 -33.60
CA ALA A 797 33.91 -26.19 -32.85
C ALA A 797 33.28 -25.06 -32.02
N GLU A 798 31.95 -24.93 -32.11
CA GLU A 798 31.15 -24.00 -31.30
C GLU A 798 30.95 -24.56 -29.88
N PHE A 799 30.83 -25.89 -29.76
CA PHE A 799 30.65 -26.61 -28.50
C PHE A 799 31.68 -27.74 -28.38
N ALA A 800 32.27 -27.89 -27.20
CA ALA A 800 33.18 -28.99 -26.90
C ALA A 800 32.44 -30.35 -26.87
N ASP A 801 33.18 -31.45 -26.96
CA ASP A 801 32.61 -32.78 -26.72
C ASP A 801 32.03 -32.87 -25.30
N ALA A 802 30.85 -33.48 -25.18
CA ALA A 802 30.06 -33.53 -23.94
C ALA A 802 29.86 -32.18 -23.21
N ALA A 803 29.80 -31.05 -23.94
CA ALA A 803 29.36 -29.75 -23.41
C ALA A 803 27.90 -29.81 -22.89
N ALA A 804 27.45 -28.79 -22.14
CA ALA A 804 26.07 -28.79 -21.63
C ALA A 804 25.07 -28.56 -22.77
N ALA A 805 24.01 -29.36 -22.84
CA ALA A 805 23.03 -29.27 -23.92
C ALA A 805 22.23 -27.95 -23.91
N ALA A 806 22.20 -27.25 -22.76
CA ALA A 806 21.61 -25.92 -22.60
C ALA A 806 22.47 -24.80 -23.19
N ASP A 807 23.77 -25.02 -23.44
CA ASP A 807 24.64 -24.04 -24.12
C ASP A 807 24.25 -23.90 -25.61
N VAL A 808 23.64 -24.95 -26.19
CA VAL A 808 23.20 -25.01 -27.59
C VAL A 808 21.87 -24.30 -27.79
N THR A 809 20.88 -24.57 -26.93
CA THR A 809 19.57 -23.89 -26.93
C THR A 809 18.82 -24.16 -25.63
N THR A 810 17.88 -23.27 -25.29
CA THR A 810 16.86 -23.47 -24.25
C THR A 810 15.45 -23.11 -24.76
N VAL A 811 15.27 -23.09 -26.08
CA VAL A 811 14.00 -22.76 -26.76
C VAL A 811 13.10 -24.00 -26.78
N ASP A 812 11.85 -23.85 -26.35
CA ASP A 812 10.89 -24.97 -26.36
C ASP A 812 10.55 -25.44 -27.77
N GLY A 813 10.36 -26.76 -27.93
CA GLY A 813 10.11 -27.41 -29.21
C GLY A 813 11.28 -27.34 -30.20
N ALA A 814 12.47 -26.90 -29.79
CA ALA A 814 13.59 -26.74 -30.70
C ALA A 814 14.16 -28.10 -31.16
N HIS A 815 14.41 -28.21 -32.47
CA HIS A 815 15.10 -29.32 -33.09
C HIS A 815 16.40 -28.81 -33.72
N VAL A 816 17.54 -29.07 -33.07
CA VAL A 816 18.86 -28.63 -33.53
C VAL A 816 19.61 -29.81 -34.14
N VAL A 817 20.32 -29.58 -35.25
CA VAL A 817 21.31 -30.51 -35.80
C VAL A 817 22.69 -29.97 -35.49
N LEU A 818 23.53 -30.80 -34.86
CA LEU A 818 24.93 -30.51 -34.63
C LEU A 818 25.80 -31.32 -35.59
N TYR A 819 26.67 -30.64 -36.31
CA TYR A 819 27.63 -31.21 -37.25
C TYR A 819 28.96 -31.44 -36.55
N ALA A 820 29.57 -32.60 -36.78
CA ALA A 820 30.90 -32.89 -36.28
C ALA A 820 31.96 -31.97 -36.93
N VAL A 821 32.82 -31.37 -36.11
CA VAL A 821 33.98 -30.59 -36.57
C VAL A 821 35.24 -31.45 -36.48
N TRP A 822 36.09 -31.36 -37.51
CA TRP A 822 37.17 -32.33 -37.76
C TRP A 822 38.54 -31.64 -37.87
N THR A 823 39.40 -31.84 -36.87
CA THR A 823 40.81 -31.37 -36.92
C THR A 823 41.65 -32.35 -37.71
N ALA A 824 42.31 -31.89 -38.77
CA ALA A 824 43.02 -32.77 -39.71
C ALA A 824 44.38 -33.24 -39.17
N THR A 825 44.54 -34.54 -38.86
CA THR A 825 45.74 -35.08 -38.18
C THR A 825 46.99 -35.08 -39.07
N PRO A 826 48.16 -34.60 -38.59
CA PRO A 826 49.37 -34.53 -39.41
C PRO A 826 49.83 -35.92 -39.89
N LEU A 827 50.06 -36.05 -41.20
CA LEU A 827 50.70 -37.24 -41.76
C LEU A 827 52.22 -37.15 -41.55
N THR A 828 52.72 -37.99 -40.66
CA THR A 828 54.14 -38.12 -40.31
C THR A 828 54.78 -39.22 -41.15
N THR A 829 55.98 -38.97 -41.66
CA THR A 829 56.72 -39.92 -42.49
C THR A 829 58.24 -39.74 -42.33
N ASP A 830 58.98 -40.85 -42.35
CA ASP A 830 60.43 -40.86 -42.54
C ASP A 830 60.81 -40.60 -44.01
N VAL A 831 62.01 -40.08 -44.26
CA VAL A 831 62.54 -40.00 -45.63
C VAL A 831 62.82 -41.42 -46.15
N PRO A 832 62.16 -41.87 -47.23
CA PRO A 832 62.28 -43.23 -47.74
C PRO A 832 63.65 -43.45 -48.37
N ARG A 833 64.08 -44.71 -48.47
CA ARG A 833 65.42 -45.09 -48.94
C ARG A 833 65.35 -46.09 -50.09
N VAL A 834 66.13 -45.82 -51.14
CA VAL A 834 66.39 -46.80 -52.20
C VAL A 834 67.40 -47.82 -51.68
N VAL A 835 66.99 -49.09 -51.66
CA VAL A 835 67.79 -50.23 -51.20
C VAL A 835 68.10 -51.14 -52.40
N GLY A 836 69.38 -51.44 -52.60
CA GLY A 836 69.84 -52.35 -53.66
C GLY A 836 71.24 -52.00 -54.16
N THR A 837 71.72 -52.74 -55.16
CA THR A 837 72.96 -52.39 -55.89
C THR A 837 72.59 -51.73 -57.20
N VAL A 838 72.98 -50.47 -57.39
CA VAL A 838 72.63 -49.67 -58.57
C VAL A 838 73.47 -50.09 -59.78
N LYS A 839 72.98 -51.08 -60.54
CA LYS A 839 73.57 -51.61 -61.79
C LYS A 839 72.49 -52.02 -62.78
N PRO A 840 72.71 -51.92 -64.11
CA PRO A 840 71.75 -52.38 -65.11
C PRO A 840 71.33 -53.84 -64.89
N GLY A 841 70.02 -54.11 -64.93
CA GLY A 841 69.40 -55.40 -64.66
C GLY A 841 69.17 -55.73 -63.17
N ALA A 842 69.75 -54.97 -62.24
CA ALA A 842 69.51 -55.17 -60.81
C ALA A 842 68.08 -54.80 -60.41
N LYS A 843 67.59 -55.43 -59.34
CA LYS A 843 66.37 -55.02 -58.64
C LYS A 843 66.74 -54.03 -57.53
N LEU A 844 66.09 -52.88 -57.55
CA LEU A 844 66.02 -51.94 -56.43
C LEU A 844 64.70 -52.16 -55.69
N THR A 845 64.68 -51.87 -54.40
CA THR A 845 63.49 -51.91 -53.53
C THR A 845 63.46 -50.65 -52.69
N VAL A 846 62.26 -50.19 -52.30
CA VAL A 846 62.11 -49.10 -51.35
C VAL A 846 62.05 -49.65 -49.93
N ASP A 847 62.83 -49.08 -49.03
CA ASP A 847 62.47 -49.01 -47.63
C ASP A 847 61.65 -47.73 -47.45
N ALA A 848 60.36 -47.87 -47.15
CA ALA A 848 59.44 -46.74 -47.07
C ALA A 848 59.59 -45.94 -45.76
N GLY A 849 60.34 -46.47 -44.78
CA GLY A 849 60.41 -45.92 -43.44
C GLY A 849 59.08 -46.01 -42.67
N THR A 850 58.99 -45.31 -41.54
CA THR A 850 57.77 -45.22 -40.73
C THR A 850 56.80 -44.23 -41.36
N TRP A 851 55.51 -44.56 -41.35
CA TRP A 851 54.40 -43.69 -41.74
C TRP A 851 53.33 -43.69 -40.64
N THR A 852 52.47 -42.67 -40.63
CA THR A 852 51.25 -42.67 -39.79
C THR A 852 50.46 -43.96 -39.97
N GLU A 853 50.03 -44.56 -38.85
CA GLU A 853 49.32 -45.83 -38.85
C GLU A 853 48.04 -45.78 -39.71
N GLY A 854 47.82 -46.81 -40.52
CA GLY A 854 46.70 -46.89 -41.46
C GLY A 854 46.89 -46.17 -42.80
N ALA A 855 48.00 -45.44 -43.02
CA ALA A 855 48.25 -44.79 -44.31
C ALA A 855 48.54 -45.80 -45.44
N GLU A 856 47.79 -45.73 -46.54
CA GLU A 856 48.04 -46.51 -47.76
C GLU A 856 49.18 -45.88 -48.57
N LEU A 857 50.19 -46.68 -48.94
CA LEU A 857 51.39 -46.19 -49.64
C LEU A 857 51.38 -46.54 -51.13
N ALA A 858 51.45 -45.51 -51.97
CA ALA A 858 51.70 -45.62 -53.40
C ALA A 858 53.15 -45.19 -53.74
N PHE A 859 53.72 -45.78 -54.80
CA PHE A 859 55.12 -45.59 -55.18
C PHE A 859 55.23 -45.11 -56.63
N GLN A 860 56.23 -44.28 -56.92
CA GLN A 860 56.64 -43.94 -58.28
C GLN A 860 58.16 -43.73 -58.32
N TRP A 861 58.87 -44.57 -59.06
CA TRP A 861 60.32 -44.41 -59.24
C TRP A 861 60.60 -43.30 -60.27
N LEU A 862 61.62 -42.48 -60.00
CA LEU A 862 62.02 -41.34 -60.82
C LEU A 862 63.46 -41.52 -61.33
N ALA A 863 63.79 -40.84 -62.43
CA ALA A 863 65.16 -40.69 -62.93
C ALA A 863 65.41 -39.22 -63.31
N ASP A 864 66.43 -38.60 -62.71
CA ASP A 864 66.69 -37.15 -62.76
C ASP A 864 65.42 -36.30 -62.45
N GLY A 865 64.53 -36.84 -61.60
CA GLY A 865 63.24 -36.24 -61.22
C GLY A 865 62.02 -36.65 -62.06
N GLU A 866 62.22 -37.26 -63.24
CA GLU A 866 61.14 -37.61 -64.16
C GLU A 866 60.56 -39.03 -63.93
N PRO A 867 59.23 -39.24 -64.00
CA PRO A 867 58.60 -40.55 -63.75
C PRO A 867 59.03 -41.68 -64.70
N ILE A 868 59.53 -42.76 -64.13
CA ILE A 868 59.80 -44.00 -64.87
C ILE A 868 58.47 -44.73 -65.11
N VAL A 869 58.02 -44.72 -66.36
CA VAL A 869 56.74 -45.32 -66.79
C VAL A 869 56.63 -46.78 -66.36
N GLY A 870 55.55 -47.12 -65.63
CA GLY A 870 55.26 -48.46 -65.14
C GLY A 870 56.02 -48.89 -63.88
N ALA A 871 56.94 -48.05 -63.36
CA ALA A 871 57.67 -48.33 -62.13
C ALA A 871 56.91 -47.77 -60.90
N THR A 872 55.78 -48.39 -60.57
CA THR A 872 54.86 -47.93 -59.51
C THR A 872 54.75 -48.87 -58.29
N GLY A 873 55.62 -49.87 -58.20
CA GLY A 873 55.65 -50.82 -57.08
C GLY A 873 56.81 -50.56 -56.11
N PRO A 874 56.80 -51.19 -54.91
CA PRO A 874 57.88 -51.09 -53.92
C PRO A 874 59.20 -51.77 -54.35
N GLY A 875 59.28 -52.30 -55.58
CA GLY A 875 60.52 -52.74 -56.19
C GLY A 875 60.51 -52.56 -57.70
N PHE A 876 61.64 -52.14 -58.24
CA PHE A 876 61.85 -51.75 -59.63
C PHE A 876 63.08 -52.48 -60.20
N HIS A 877 63.03 -52.90 -61.46
CA HIS A 877 64.19 -53.46 -62.16
C HIS A 877 64.81 -52.39 -63.06
N LEU A 878 66.06 -52.02 -62.81
CA LEU A 878 66.76 -50.97 -63.53
C LEU A 878 67.07 -51.42 -64.98
N THR A 879 66.20 -51.07 -65.92
CA THR A 879 66.32 -51.44 -67.34
C THR A 879 66.92 -50.30 -68.17
N GLY A 880 67.85 -50.66 -69.07
CA GLY A 880 68.56 -49.72 -69.95
C GLY A 880 69.93 -49.28 -69.42
N ASN A 881 70.62 -48.43 -70.20
CA ASN A 881 71.91 -47.82 -69.83
C ASN A 881 71.67 -46.40 -69.30
N ARG A 882 71.17 -46.30 -68.07
CA ARG A 882 70.83 -45.04 -67.37
C ARG A 882 72.04 -44.40 -66.66
N LYS A 883 73.24 -44.55 -67.24
CA LYS A 883 74.49 -44.14 -66.60
C LYS A 883 74.57 -42.62 -66.46
N GLY A 884 74.75 -42.14 -65.24
CA GLY A 884 74.73 -40.71 -64.93
C GLY A 884 73.34 -40.12 -64.80
N GLU A 885 72.33 -40.91 -64.44
CA GLU A 885 71.03 -40.44 -63.94
C GLU A 885 70.98 -40.60 -62.39
N ASP A 886 70.25 -39.72 -61.71
CA ASP A 886 69.89 -39.83 -60.28
C ASP A 886 68.58 -40.61 -60.13
N ILE A 887 68.61 -41.74 -59.42
CA ILE A 887 67.40 -42.53 -59.13
C ILE A 887 66.88 -42.16 -57.74
N THR A 888 65.61 -41.73 -57.68
CA THR A 888 64.84 -41.60 -56.44
C THR A 888 63.57 -42.44 -56.53
N VAL A 889 62.91 -42.64 -55.38
CA VAL A 889 61.54 -43.14 -55.30
C VAL A 889 60.67 -42.14 -54.56
N ARG A 890 59.60 -41.71 -55.23
CA ARG A 890 58.51 -40.94 -54.64
C ARG A 890 57.57 -41.89 -53.93
N VAL A 891 57.28 -41.61 -52.67
CA VAL A 891 56.31 -42.32 -51.84
C VAL A 891 55.19 -41.37 -51.49
N THR A 892 53.97 -41.77 -51.83
CA THR A 892 52.74 -41.03 -51.56
C THR A 892 51.93 -41.82 -50.54
N GLY A 893 51.79 -41.29 -49.32
CA GLY A 893 50.93 -41.87 -48.29
C GLY A 893 49.58 -41.17 -48.27
N THR A 894 48.50 -41.96 -48.26
CA THR A 894 47.11 -41.48 -48.22
C THR A 894 46.38 -42.06 -47.01
N LEU A 895 45.66 -41.23 -46.27
CA LEU A 895 44.82 -41.64 -45.14
C LEU A 895 43.48 -40.91 -45.22
N GLY A 896 42.44 -41.65 -45.59
CA GLY A 896 41.15 -41.05 -45.98
C GLY A 896 41.32 -40.11 -47.17
N GLU A 897 40.89 -38.87 -47.02
CA GLU A 897 41.02 -37.81 -48.04
C GLU A 897 42.38 -37.10 -48.00
N ARG A 898 43.22 -37.39 -46.99
CA ARG A 898 44.51 -36.70 -46.80
C ARG A 898 45.62 -37.43 -47.55
N THR A 899 46.49 -36.67 -48.21
CA THR A 899 47.65 -37.19 -48.94
C THR A 899 48.92 -36.44 -48.53
N THR A 900 50.06 -37.12 -48.46
CA THR A 900 51.39 -36.53 -48.27
C THR A 900 52.42 -37.27 -49.12
N VAL A 901 53.38 -36.52 -49.67
CA VAL A 901 54.34 -37.00 -50.67
C VAL A 901 55.75 -36.69 -50.20
N VAL A 902 56.64 -37.68 -50.24
CA VAL A 902 58.06 -37.54 -49.93
C VAL A 902 58.89 -38.32 -50.95
N ASP A 903 59.99 -37.73 -51.39
CA ASP A 903 60.97 -38.37 -52.28
C ASP A 903 62.17 -38.88 -51.47
N SER A 904 62.77 -39.98 -51.89
CA SER A 904 64.01 -40.48 -51.29
C SER A 904 65.21 -39.57 -51.58
N ASP A 905 66.27 -39.72 -50.78
CA ASP A 905 67.62 -39.32 -51.20
C ASP A 905 67.95 -39.91 -52.60
N PRO A 906 68.62 -39.18 -53.51
CA PRO A 906 69.01 -39.68 -54.83
C PRO A 906 70.22 -40.62 -54.76
N ILE A 907 70.20 -41.66 -55.60
CA ILE A 907 71.38 -42.54 -55.81
C ILE A 907 71.80 -42.52 -57.28
N ARG A 908 73.06 -42.12 -57.52
CA ARG A 908 73.67 -42.01 -58.85
C ARG A 908 73.93 -43.38 -59.48
N ILE A 909 73.80 -43.49 -60.79
CA ILE A 909 74.24 -44.64 -61.58
C ILE A 909 75.66 -44.40 -62.13
N ASP A 910 76.65 -45.10 -61.56
CA ASP A 910 78.11 -44.89 -61.76
C ASP A 910 78.72 -45.37 -63.09
#